data_AF-A0A3D6BF59-F1
#
_entry.id   AF-A0A3D6BF59-F1
#
_cell.length_a   1.000
_cell.length_b   1.000
_cell.length_c   1.000
_cell.angle_alpha   90.00
_cell.angle_beta   90.00
_cell.angle_gamma   90.00
#
_symmetry.space_group_name_H-M   'P 1'
#
loop_
_entity.id
_entity.type
_entity.pdbx_description
1 polymer ?
#
loop_
_entity_poly.entity_id
_entity_poly.type
_entity_poly.pdbx_seq_one_letter_code
_entity_poly.pdbx_strand_id
1 'polypeptide(L)'
;MERNLINFREQLMDSVDQAVDKTWPTHVGDDFVREMQWAVDELINICNEMKAKGISKLEQSRTYRYLGNVYSDLEPALGKQMLLKAIQTYKMAELLLKDQSDEFEKAKLNFNYGNTLRQIDPDNIELLQESRQRILSCRAYFAENETNYLAQVDKVLNSVEDLLRIAPLANAVKKKSDGMANLNERLQKGDNISDVASKMNELMMVDGGPAGMLGQLQVVVDTINDDQKQTEKYKDIQKQMPDLTKQVLDGGEMSHDNKQIWSLLEERLKSDSAKGKVSEDRVKSLSRMMEDFGKILSSDENDLRAMQAKQQKMKEFIAGKFEMTHYLSHGIERPPDNSRAAELVELNWQLRCYLMEELSRTEKGEEESKEIIELYKRTSVIDKRIYEVGADNKKALIVVKEELRPLSLEVRNFSSRFNTMPARPLWKVMDTTVDTNAIFFSGTENTRVIIEAACQRIGLKIMREPTGETYTCARWIQLQKSITTIFDLRVTDGPGMAQVNYELGMALTLGKPIVILVAEGQVLPFDVEIEPIALNGGNQDVSDIATAIDRSMVWIYPRLHSNESLVTLEYVLSLYNRPQQNIYADQMLRMLIDLQKIPDSLAIMRTLVKFYQYLNDGEVQLIHPRWSPAYPEKNEKRLFHVTPFKTGWPDRVKTFTRKICKTVGVKYIRDDDMSEPNIILSIWKEISRATHILVDLTDYNANVALELGIAHTLGKKILLLGQGNPNTHIFKSISKFRIKSYDINKMKETLGVEIQNFITTIN
;
A
#
# COMPACT_ATOMS: atom_id res chain seq x y z
N MET A 1 4.29 59.83 -7.06
CA MET A 1 3.03 59.27 -7.60
C MET A 1 2.80 57.86 -7.06
N GLU A 2 3.80 56.96 -7.10
CA GLU A 2 3.77 55.63 -6.43
C GLU A 2 3.47 55.70 -4.92
N ARG A 3 4.12 56.61 -4.18
CA ARG A 3 3.82 56.85 -2.74
C ARG A 3 2.37 57.27 -2.45
N ASN A 4 1.64 57.81 -3.42
CA ASN A 4 0.26 58.27 -3.19
C ASN A 4 -0.72 57.08 -3.15
N LEU A 5 -0.61 56.14 -4.09
CA LEU A 5 -1.47 54.95 -4.14
C LEU A 5 -1.22 53.98 -2.98
N ILE A 6 0.04 53.81 -2.58
CA ILE A 6 0.39 52.96 -1.43
C ILE A 6 -0.16 53.58 -0.15
N ASN A 7 0.05 54.88 0.08
CA ASN A 7 -0.48 55.56 1.27
C ASN A 7 -2.02 55.54 1.32
N PHE A 8 -2.67 55.70 0.17
CA PHE A 8 -4.13 55.64 0.10
C PHE A 8 -4.65 54.23 0.41
N ARG A 9 -4.00 53.17 -0.09
CA ARG A 9 -4.30 51.78 0.28
C ARG A 9 -4.18 51.56 1.79
N GLU A 10 -3.11 52.03 2.43
CA GLU A 10 -2.94 51.86 3.89
C GLU A 10 -4.03 52.59 4.68
N GLN A 11 -4.37 53.83 4.31
CA GLN A 11 -5.48 54.58 4.95
C GLN A 11 -6.83 53.87 4.78
N LEU A 12 -7.05 53.25 3.62
CA LEU A 12 -8.24 52.46 3.35
C LEU A 12 -8.30 51.23 4.26
N MET A 13 -7.17 50.54 4.44
CA MET A 13 -7.09 49.38 5.33
C MET A 13 -7.28 49.75 6.81
N ASP A 14 -6.83 50.93 7.24
CA ASP A 14 -7.15 51.44 8.58
C ASP A 14 -8.68 51.60 8.79
N SER A 15 -9.43 52.01 7.75
CA SER A 15 -10.90 52.09 7.81
C SER A 15 -11.55 50.70 7.87
N VAL A 16 -11.03 49.76 7.07
CA VAL A 16 -11.46 48.36 7.08
C VAL A 16 -11.26 47.73 8.46
N ASP A 17 -10.08 47.89 9.05
CA ASP A 17 -9.77 47.33 10.37
C ASP A 17 -10.71 47.92 11.45
N GLN A 18 -11.01 49.22 11.40
CA GLN A 18 -11.98 49.84 12.30
C GLN A 18 -13.41 49.31 12.10
N ALA A 19 -13.81 48.98 10.87
CA ALA A 19 -15.12 48.41 10.58
C ALA A 19 -15.23 46.98 11.12
N VAL A 20 -14.17 46.17 10.94
CA VAL A 20 -14.06 44.82 11.49
C VAL A 20 -14.10 44.86 13.02
N ASP A 21 -13.29 45.70 13.67
CA ASP A 21 -13.24 45.82 15.13
C ASP A 21 -14.60 46.21 15.74
N LYS A 22 -15.35 47.12 15.10
CA LYS A 22 -16.69 47.56 15.56
C LYS A 22 -17.73 46.44 15.50
N THR A 23 -17.55 45.47 14.61
CA THR A 23 -18.51 44.39 14.37
C THR A 23 -17.99 43.03 14.79
N TRP A 24 -16.83 42.99 15.46
CA TRP A 24 -16.26 41.76 15.99
C TRP A 24 -17.16 41.14 17.07
N PRO A 25 -17.37 39.80 17.07
CA PRO A 25 -16.87 38.79 16.12
C PRO A 25 -17.86 38.47 14.98
N THR A 26 -18.98 39.18 14.88
CA THR A 26 -20.10 38.76 14.02
C THR A 26 -19.96 39.19 12.57
N HIS A 27 -19.31 40.32 12.30
CA HIS A 27 -19.02 40.85 10.95
C HIS A 27 -20.30 40.99 10.09
N VAL A 28 -21.35 41.56 10.69
CA VAL A 28 -22.67 41.78 10.06
C VAL A 28 -23.20 43.18 10.33
N GLY A 29 -24.14 43.65 9.50
CA GLY A 29 -24.84 44.92 9.65
C GLY A 29 -24.71 45.84 8.43
N ASP A 30 -25.73 46.64 8.15
CA ASP A 30 -25.82 47.45 6.92
C ASP A 30 -24.68 48.46 6.78
N ASP A 31 -24.25 49.07 7.89
CA ASP A 31 -23.14 50.02 7.91
C ASP A 31 -21.79 49.33 7.64
N PHE A 32 -21.59 48.13 8.19
CA PHE A 32 -20.39 47.31 7.94
C PHE A 32 -20.34 46.86 6.48
N VAL A 33 -21.43 46.32 5.96
CA VAL A 33 -21.52 45.89 4.56
C VAL A 33 -21.23 47.07 3.63
N ARG A 34 -21.82 48.25 3.88
CA ARG A 34 -21.59 49.44 3.06
C ARG A 34 -20.13 49.88 3.04
N GLU A 35 -19.48 49.93 4.21
CA GLU A 35 -18.08 50.32 4.34
C GLU A 35 -17.14 49.31 3.65
N MET A 36 -17.36 48.01 3.85
CA MET A 36 -16.55 46.95 3.26
C MET A 36 -16.75 46.85 1.74
N GLN A 37 -17.97 47.08 1.24
CA GLN A 37 -18.24 47.11 -0.20
C GLN A 37 -17.57 48.31 -0.88
N TRP A 38 -17.57 49.47 -0.22
CA TRP A 38 -16.83 50.64 -0.68
C TRP A 38 -15.31 50.35 -0.73
N ALA A 39 -14.76 49.70 0.30
CA ALA A 39 -13.36 49.31 0.31
C ALA A 39 -13.00 48.32 -0.80
N VAL A 40 -13.90 47.39 -1.15
CA VAL A 40 -13.73 46.50 -2.31
C VAL A 40 -13.59 47.31 -3.60
N ASP A 41 -14.48 48.27 -3.85
CA ASP A 41 -14.48 49.06 -5.08
C ASP A 41 -13.20 49.89 -5.20
N GLU A 42 -12.76 50.52 -4.11
CA GLU A 42 -11.51 51.28 -4.07
C GLU A 42 -10.27 50.40 -4.24
N LEU A 43 -10.20 49.24 -3.59
CA LEU A 43 -9.07 48.30 -3.77
C LEU A 43 -8.97 47.76 -5.20
N ILE A 44 -10.10 47.54 -5.88
CA ILE A 44 -10.12 47.17 -7.31
C ILE A 44 -9.55 48.30 -8.17
N ASN A 45 -9.95 49.55 -7.90
CA ASN A 45 -9.41 50.73 -8.61
C ASN A 45 -7.90 50.86 -8.40
N ILE A 46 -7.44 50.70 -7.15
CA ILE A 46 -6.01 50.72 -6.81
C ILE A 46 -5.25 49.61 -7.55
N CYS A 47 -5.77 48.38 -7.60
CA CYS A 47 -5.14 47.28 -8.34
C CYS A 47 -4.97 47.62 -9.84
N ASN A 48 -6.02 48.16 -10.46
CA ASN A 48 -6.00 48.55 -11.87
C ASN A 48 -5.01 49.70 -12.13
N GLU A 49 -4.98 50.71 -11.27
CA GLU A 49 -4.04 51.83 -11.39
C GLU A 49 -2.59 51.40 -11.16
N MET A 50 -2.32 50.56 -10.16
CA MET A 50 -0.98 50.03 -9.90
C MET A 50 -0.45 49.25 -11.09
N LYS A 51 -1.31 48.44 -11.73
CA LYS A 51 -0.98 47.72 -12.95
C LYS A 51 -0.69 48.67 -14.12
N ALA A 52 -1.54 49.66 -14.35
CA ALA A 52 -1.38 50.63 -15.44
C ALA A 52 -0.12 51.50 -15.29
N LYS A 53 0.23 51.85 -14.04
CA LYS A 53 1.41 52.67 -13.71
C LYS A 53 2.69 51.85 -13.54
N GLY A 54 2.64 50.53 -13.71
CA GLY A 54 3.81 49.65 -13.61
C GLY A 54 4.43 49.59 -12.21
N ILE A 55 3.62 49.74 -11.16
CA ILE A 55 4.07 49.62 -9.75
C ILE A 55 4.61 48.21 -9.49
N SER A 56 5.51 48.05 -8.53
CA SER A 56 6.16 46.74 -8.27
C SER A 56 5.15 45.60 -8.08
N LYS A 57 5.51 44.39 -8.55
CA LYS A 57 4.67 43.19 -8.41
C LYS A 57 4.39 42.85 -6.94
N LEU A 58 5.34 43.15 -6.05
CA LEU A 58 5.18 42.98 -4.60
C LEU A 58 4.04 43.84 -4.05
N GLU A 59 4.02 45.13 -4.39
CA GLU A 59 2.95 46.03 -3.94
C GLU A 59 1.60 45.72 -4.58
N GLN A 60 1.59 45.26 -5.84
CA GLN A 60 0.37 44.73 -6.46
C GLN A 60 -0.15 43.49 -5.72
N SER A 61 0.74 42.57 -5.34
CA SER A 61 0.36 41.36 -4.60
C SER A 61 -0.23 41.69 -3.23
N ARG A 62 0.39 42.62 -2.47
CA ARG A 62 -0.13 43.12 -1.18
C ARG A 62 -1.56 43.64 -1.31
N THR A 63 -1.83 44.44 -2.34
CA THR A 63 -3.17 45.00 -2.58
C THR A 63 -4.19 43.90 -2.92
N TYR A 64 -3.81 42.90 -3.74
CA TYR A 64 -4.68 41.75 -4.00
C TYR A 64 -4.92 40.90 -2.74
N ARG A 65 -3.92 40.70 -1.88
CA ARG A 65 -4.12 39.99 -0.60
C ARG A 65 -5.11 40.75 0.30
N TYR A 66 -4.99 42.07 0.42
CA TYR A 66 -5.94 42.88 1.18
C TYR A 66 -7.36 42.82 0.60
N LEU A 67 -7.52 42.91 -0.72
CA LEU A 67 -8.83 42.72 -1.36
C LEU A 67 -9.41 41.32 -1.07
N GLY A 68 -8.56 40.29 -1.02
CA GLY A 68 -8.95 38.95 -0.59
C GLY A 68 -9.44 38.90 0.85
N ASN A 69 -8.79 39.61 1.77
CA ASN A 69 -9.20 39.70 3.17
C ASN A 69 -10.59 40.35 3.30
N VAL A 70 -10.81 41.50 2.65
CA VAL A 70 -12.11 42.20 2.67
C VAL A 70 -13.24 41.30 2.16
N TYR A 71 -13.00 40.53 1.09
CA TYR A 71 -13.97 39.52 0.64
C TYR A 71 -14.18 38.40 1.65
N SER A 72 -13.13 37.94 2.33
CA SER A 72 -13.28 36.92 3.37
C SER A 72 -14.12 37.44 4.55
N ASP A 73 -13.93 38.69 4.95
CA ASP A 73 -14.64 39.32 6.07
C ASP A 73 -16.10 39.67 5.75
N LEU A 74 -16.46 39.80 4.46
CA LEU A 74 -17.83 39.99 3.98
C LEU A 74 -18.66 38.70 3.95
N GLU A 75 -18.05 37.53 4.14
CA GLU A 75 -18.75 36.24 4.09
C GLU A 75 -19.92 36.13 5.08
N PRO A 76 -19.80 36.53 6.35
CA PRO A 76 -20.89 36.37 7.32
C PRO A 76 -22.14 37.18 6.95
N ALA A 77 -21.97 38.30 6.23
CA ALA A 77 -23.08 39.15 5.81
C ALA A 77 -23.65 38.81 4.43
N LEU A 78 -22.81 38.38 3.48
CA LEU A 78 -23.19 38.23 2.06
C LEU A 78 -23.07 36.79 1.53
N GLY A 79 -22.66 35.85 2.38
CA GLY A 79 -22.59 34.42 2.13
C GLY A 79 -21.32 33.93 1.41
N LYS A 80 -21.18 32.60 1.34
CA LYS A 80 -20.01 31.85 0.81
C LYS A 80 -19.49 32.27 -0.56
N GLN A 81 -20.31 32.91 -1.39
CA GLN A 81 -19.87 33.48 -2.67
C GLN A 81 -18.72 34.50 -2.51
N MET A 82 -18.62 35.17 -1.36
CA MET A 82 -17.52 36.09 -1.09
C MET A 82 -16.19 35.34 -0.85
N LEU A 83 -16.20 34.15 -0.23
CA LEU A 83 -15.00 33.32 -0.10
C LEU A 83 -14.46 32.86 -1.46
N LEU A 84 -15.35 32.58 -2.44
CA LEU A 84 -14.92 32.26 -3.81
C LEU A 84 -14.20 33.45 -4.45
N LYS A 85 -14.69 34.67 -4.25
CA LYS A 85 -14.02 35.88 -4.71
C LYS A 85 -12.68 36.07 -3.99
N ALA A 86 -12.62 35.87 -2.68
CA ALA A 86 -11.38 35.92 -1.91
C ALA A 86 -10.32 34.97 -2.46
N ILE A 87 -10.68 33.70 -2.72
CA ILE A 87 -9.80 32.68 -3.31
C ILE A 87 -9.27 33.12 -4.68
N GLN A 88 -10.13 33.65 -5.56
CA GLN A 88 -9.70 34.14 -6.87
C GLN A 88 -8.68 35.28 -6.73
N THR A 89 -8.91 36.19 -5.78
CA THR A 89 -8.02 37.32 -5.51
C THR A 89 -6.67 36.88 -4.92
N TYR A 90 -6.65 35.91 -3.99
CA TYR A 90 -5.40 35.34 -3.47
C TYR A 90 -4.58 34.64 -4.55
N LYS A 91 -5.21 33.94 -5.50
CA LYS A 91 -4.52 33.37 -6.66
C LYS A 91 -3.82 34.42 -7.51
N MET A 92 -4.44 35.59 -7.68
CA MET A 92 -3.80 36.73 -8.37
C MET A 92 -2.61 37.27 -7.59
N ALA A 93 -2.72 37.39 -6.26
CA ALA A 93 -1.61 37.77 -5.39
C ALA A 93 -0.44 36.77 -5.46
N GLU A 94 -0.72 35.47 -5.49
CA GLU A 94 0.26 34.39 -5.56
C GLU A 94 1.04 34.41 -6.88
N LEU A 95 0.34 34.62 -8.00
CA LEU A 95 0.96 34.74 -9.33
C LEU A 95 1.98 35.88 -9.41
N LEU A 96 1.72 36.99 -8.71
CA LEU A 96 2.61 38.14 -8.67
C LEU A 96 3.86 37.90 -7.81
N LEU A 97 3.79 37.01 -6.81
CA LEU A 97 4.90 36.68 -5.90
C LEU A 97 5.80 35.56 -6.39
N LYS A 98 5.44 34.85 -7.47
CA LYS A 98 6.17 33.67 -7.96
C LYS A 98 7.68 33.89 -8.12
N ASP A 99 8.08 35.07 -8.60
CA ASP A 99 9.48 35.45 -8.84
C ASP A 99 9.99 36.53 -7.85
N GLN A 100 9.32 36.72 -6.71
CA GLN A 100 9.70 37.72 -5.71
C GLN A 100 10.30 37.04 -4.47
N SER A 101 11.29 37.67 -3.85
CA SER A 101 12.02 37.16 -2.67
C SER A 101 11.52 37.76 -1.34
N ASP A 102 10.22 38.05 -1.23
CA ASP A 102 9.60 38.54 0.02
C ASP A 102 8.86 37.39 0.72
N GLU A 103 9.57 36.71 1.62
CA GLU A 103 9.04 35.54 2.33
C GLU A 103 7.99 35.93 3.40
N PHE A 104 8.03 37.17 3.91
CA PHE A 104 7.02 37.65 4.86
C PHE A 104 5.66 37.82 4.20
N GLU A 105 5.62 38.43 3.01
CA GLU A 105 4.39 38.59 2.26
C GLU A 105 3.83 37.25 1.79
N LYS A 106 4.70 36.31 1.38
CA LYS A 106 4.29 34.92 1.09
C LYS A 106 3.68 34.22 2.30
N ALA A 107 4.26 34.41 3.50
CA ALA A 107 3.73 33.84 4.73
C ALA A 107 2.34 34.41 5.06
N LYS A 108 2.14 35.73 4.94
CA LYS A 108 0.82 36.37 5.12
C LYS A 108 -0.20 35.87 4.11
N LEU A 109 0.17 35.78 2.83
CA LEU A 109 -0.71 35.27 1.79
C LEU A 109 -1.10 33.81 2.06
N ASN A 110 -0.14 32.95 2.41
CA ASN A 110 -0.42 31.56 2.75
C ASN A 110 -1.34 31.43 3.97
N PHE A 111 -1.17 32.29 4.98
CA PHE A 111 -2.07 32.32 6.13
C PHE A 111 -3.51 32.71 5.73
N ASN A 112 -3.69 33.84 5.03
CA ASN A 112 -5.00 34.33 4.63
C ASN A 112 -5.69 33.34 3.67
N TYR A 113 -4.98 32.89 2.65
CA TYR A 113 -5.52 31.95 1.66
C TYR A 113 -5.81 30.58 2.28
N GLY A 114 -4.90 30.04 3.07
CA GLY A 114 -5.11 28.78 3.79
C GLY A 114 -6.35 28.83 4.70
N ASN A 115 -6.55 29.93 5.44
CA ASN A 115 -7.72 30.08 6.31
C ASN A 115 -9.04 30.13 5.51
N THR A 116 -9.07 30.81 4.36
CA THR A 116 -10.25 30.86 3.48
C THR A 116 -10.57 29.51 2.84
N LEU A 117 -9.55 28.74 2.42
CA LEU A 117 -9.73 27.39 1.86
C LEU A 117 -10.41 26.42 2.84
N ARG A 118 -10.12 26.55 4.13
CA ARG A 118 -10.77 25.79 5.21
C ARG A 118 -12.25 26.15 5.38
N GLN A 119 -12.66 27.37 5.04
CA GLN A 119 -14.00 27.88 5.30
C GLN A 119 -14.98 27.62 4.15
N ILE A 120 -14.50 27.63 2.91
CA ILE A 120 -15.37 27.52 1.73
C ILE A 120 -16.14 26.20 1.71
N ASP A 121 -15.43 25.09 1.93
CA ASP A 121 -15.97 23.75 1.92
C ASP A 121 -15.24 22.88 2.97
N PRO A 122 -15.76 22.83 4.21
CA PRO A 122 -15.13 22.09 5.30
C PRO A 122 -15.22 20.57 5.16
N ASP A 123 -15.96 20.06 4.16
CA ASP A 123 -16.07 18.62 3.87
C ASP A 123 -15.12 18.19 2.73
N ASN A 124 -14.49 19.15 2.04
CA ASN A 124 -13.61 18.89 0.92
C ASN A 124 -12.17 18.65 1.37
N ILE A 125 -11.78 17.38 1.43
CA ILE A 125 -10.46 16.92 1.89
C ILE A 125 -9.32 17.55 1.08
N GLU A 126 -9.47 17.75 -0.24
CA GLU A 126 -8.42 18.33 -1.08
C GLU A 126 -8.15 19.80 -0.69
N LEU A 127 -9.21 20.58 -0.47
CA LEU A 127 -9.10 21.97 -0.04
C LEU A 127 -8.54 22.09 1.39
N LEU A 128 -8.88 21.14 2.27
CA LEU A 128 -8.34 21.08 3.63
C LEU A 128 -6.86 20.70 3.65
N GLN A 129 -6.41 19.79 2.79
CA GLN A 129 -4.99 19.44 2.65
C GLN A 129 -4.20 20.62 2.09
N GLU A 130 -4.73 21.32 1.08
CA GLU A 130 -4.10 22.55 0.57
C GLU A 130 -4.04 23.63 1.67
N SER A 131 -5.12 23.82 2.41
CA SER A 131 -5.17 24.71 3.59
C SER A 131 -4.06 24.35 4.59
N ARG A 132 -3.94 23.06 4.97
CA ARG A 132 -2.93 22.57 5.91
C ARG A 132 -1.52 22.88 5.45
N GLN A 133 -1.19 22.59 4.19
CA GLN A 133 0.14 22.85 3.65
C GLN A 133 0.50 24.33 3.70
N ARG A 134 -0.43 25.21 3.33
CA ARG A 134 -0.23 26.67 3.37
C ARG A 134 -0.03 27.17 4.80
N ILE A 135 -0.83 26.69 5.76
CA ILE A 135 -0.70 27.07 7.17
C ILE A 135 0.61 26.54 7.78
N LEU A 136 1.04 25.32 7.47
CA LEU A 136 2.34 24.81 7.91
C LEU A 136 3.52 25.62 7.36
N SER A 137 3.41 26.02 6.09
CA SER A 137 4.42 26.86 5.42
C SER A 137 4.56 28.23 6.09
N CYS A 138 3.45 28.93 6.38
CA CYS A 138 3.53 30.22 7.07
C CYS A 138 3.95 30.08 8.54
N ARG A 139 3.53 29.01 9.23
CA ARG A 139 3.94 28.72 10.61
C ARG A 139 5.46 28.57 10.73
N ALA A 140 6.09 27.84 9.81
CA ALA A 140 7.54 27.67 9.79
C ALA A 140 8.27 29.03 9.70
N TYR A 141 7.80 29.91 8.82
CA TYR A 141 8.34 31.26 8.69
C TYR A 141 8.15 32.10 9.98
N PHE A 142 6.92 32.16 10.51
CA PHE A 142 6.63 32.98 11.70
C PHE A 142 7.29 32.46 12.98
N ALA A 143 7.56 31.15 13.07
CA ALA A 143 8.30 30.56 14.19
C ALA A 143 9.73 31.08 14.30
N GLU A 144 10.36 31.36 13.16
CA GLU A 144 11.75 31.81 13.09
C GLU A 144 11.89 33.33 13.08
N ASN A 145 10.89 34.06 12.56
CA ASN A 145 11.05 35.47 12.22
C ASN A 145 10.09 36.44 12.95
N GLU A 146 8.85 36.04 13.26
CA GLU A 146 7.80 36.94 13.77
C GLU A 146 6.81 36.19 14.69
N THR A 147 7.24 35.92 15.92
CA THR A 147 6.52 35.02 16.85
C THR A 147 5.14 35.50 17.27
N ASN A 148 4.82 36.78 17.07
CA ASN A 148 3.53 37.38 17.45
C ASN A 148 2.33 36.77 16.70
N TYR A 149 2.55 36.19 15.52
CA TYR A 149 1.49 35.56 14.72
C TYR A 149 1.24 34.09 15.08
N LEU A 150 2.14 33.44 15.83
CA LEU A 150 2.11 31.98 16.06
C LEU A 150 0.83 31.50 16.72
N ALA A 151 0.34 32.21 17.74
CA ALA A 151 -0.87 31.79 18.45
C ALA A 151 -2.11 31.74 17.51
N GLN A 152 -2.20 32.70 16.59
CA GLN A 152 -3.28 32.75 15.60
C GLN A 152 -3.13 31.65 14.54
N VAL A 153 -1.90 31.41 14.09
CA VAL A 153 -1.57 30.38 13.10
C VAL A 153 -1.82 28.97 13.66
N ASP A 154 -1.39 28.70 14.89
CA ASP A 154 -1.60 27.42 15.58
C ASP A 154 -3.09 27.15 15.79
N LYS A 155 -3.87 28.18 16.14
CA LYS A 155 -5.32 28.07 16.25
C LYS A 155 -5.97 27.63 14.93
N VAL A 156 -5.54 28.21 13.80
CA VAL A 156 -6.04 27.84 12.47
C VAL A 156 -5.55 26.45 12.07
N LEU A 157 -4.28 26.11 12.32
CA LEU A 157 -3.70 24.80 11.99
C LEU A 157 -4.44 23.67 12.70
N ASN A 158 -4.67 23.79 14.02
CA ASN A 158 -5.44 22.83 14.78
C ASN A 158 -6.85 22.66 14.20
N SER A 159 -7.48 23.77 13.81
CA SER A 159 -8.80 23.77 13.16
C SER A 159 -8.84 23.00 11.82
N VAL A 160 -7.74 23.03 11.05
CA VAL A 160 -7.61 22.28 9.79
C VAL A 160 -7.36 20.80 10.08
N GLU A 161 -6.48 20.48 11.02
CA GLU A 161 -6.20 19.11 11.44
C GLU A 161 -7.47 18.41 11.97
N ASP A 162 -8.32 19.13 12.71
CA ASP A 162 -9.59 18.62 13.20
C ASP A 162 -10.55 18.30 12.05
N LEU A 163 -10.68 19.19 11.06
CA LEU A 163 -11.52 18.92 9.88
C LEU A 163 -10.97 17.77 9.04
N LEU A 164 -9.65 17.63 8.92
CA LEU A 164 -9.03 16.51 8.20
C LEU A 164 -9.26 15.17 8.88
N ARG A 165 -9.52 15.16 10.20
CA ARG A 165 -9.94 13.95 10.94
C ARG A 165 -11.43 13.66 10.75
N ILE A 166 -12.27 14.69 10.66
CA ILE A 166 -13.74 14.57 10.65
C ILE A 166 -14.30 14.34 9.23
N ALA A 167 -13.85 15.11 8.24
CA ALA A 167 -14.40 15.10 6.89
C ALA A 167 -14.36 13.72 6.20
N PRO A 168 -13.28 12.90 6.32
CA PRO A 168 -13.26 11.56 5.74
C PRO A 168 -14.34 10.64 6.33
N LEU A 169 -14.56 10.72 7.64
CA LEU A 169 -15.55 9.92 8.36
C LEU A 169 -16.97 10.35 8.00
N ALA A 170 -17.25 11.66 8.00
CA ALA A 170 -18.56 12.21 7.62
C ALA A 170 -18.93 11.89 6.15
N ASN A 171 -17.98 12.04 5.23
CA ASN A 171 -18.17 11.68 3.82
C ASN A 171 -18.40 10.18 3.62
N ALA A 172 -17.70 9.33 4.39
CA ALA A 172 -17.89 7.89 4.35
C ALA A 172 -19.28 7.46 4.87
N VAL A 173 -19.77 8.08 5.96
CA VAL A 173 -21.13 7.86 6.50
C VAL A 173 -22.18 8.23 5.46
N LYS A 174 -22.08 9.43 4.87
CA LYS A 174 -23.03 9.93 3.86
C LYS A 174 -23.06 9.04 2.62
N LYS A 175 -21.89 8.71 2.06
CA LYS A 175 -21.77 7.84 0.88
C LYS A 175 -22.37 6.44 1.09
N LYS A 176 -22.23 5.87 2.30
CA LYS A 176 -22.84 4.57 2.64
C LYS A 176 -24.34 4.66 2.90
N SER A 177 -24.81 5.74 3.51
CA SER A 177 -26.25 6.01 3.69
C SER A 177 -26.96 6.11 2.34
N ASP A 178 -26.39 6.88 1.41
CA ASP A 178 -26.92 7.02 0.03
C ASP A 178 -26.87 5.68 -0.73
N GLY A 179 -25.83 4.88 -0.50
CA GLY A 179 -25.69 3.52 -1.04
C GLY A 179 -26.77 2.54 -0.56
N MET A 180 -27.20 2.65 0.70
CA MET A 180 -28.32 1.84 1.24
C MET A 180 -29.66 2.22 0.62
N ALA A 181 -29.93 3.52 0.44
CA ALA A 181 -31.16 4.00 -0.21
C ALA A 181 -31.27 3.50 -1.67
N ASN A 182 -30.16 3.48 -2.40
CA ASN A 182 -30.09 3.01 -3.79
C ASN A 182 -30.24 1.48 -3.91
N LEU A 183 -29.78 0.72 -2.90
CA LEU A 183 -29.98 -0.74 -2.84
C LEU A 183 -31.47 -1.10 -2.78
N ASN A 184 -32.27 -0.33 -2.05
CA ASN A 184 -33.71 -0.54 -1.90
C ASN A 184 -34.45 -0.35 -3.24
N GLU A 185 -34.08 0.67 -4.02
CA GLU A 185 -34.65 0.94 -5.34
C GLU A 185 -34.33 -0.16 -6.37
N ARG A 186 -33.16 -0.81 -6.23
CA ARG A 186 -32.73 -1.93 -7.09
C ARG A 186 -33.40 -3.25 -6.73
N LEU A 187 -33.67 -3.48 -5.45
CA LEU A 187 -34.41 -4.64 -4.96
C LEU A 187 -35.84 -4.69 -5.50
N GLN A 188 -36.50 -3.53 -5.61
CA GLN A 188 -37.83 -3.42 -6.23
C GLN A 188 -37.84 -3.75 -7.74
N LYS A 189 -36.68 -3.71 -8.40
CA LYS A 189 -36.51 -4.01 -9.83
C LYS A 189 -36.12 -5.47 -10.13
N GLY A 190 -35.98 -6.31 -9.10
CA GLY A 190 -35.83 -7.77 -9.26
C GLY A 190 -34.40 -8.28 -9.52
N ASP A 191 -33.38 -7.56 -9.10
CA ASP A 191 -31.96 -7.97 -9.23
C ASP A 191 -31.65 -9.28 -8.45
N ASN A 192 -30.62 -10.02 -8.91
CA ASN A 192 -30.26 -11.35 -8.40
C ASN A 192 -29.74 -11.35 -6.95
N ILE A 193 -30.22 -12.30 -6.13
CA ILE A 193 -29.89 -12.48 -4.70
C ILE A 193 -28.38 -12.57 -4.42
N SER A 194 -27.57 -13.11 -5.35
CA SER A 194 -26.12 -13.16 -5.13
C SER A 194 -25.45 -11.78 -5.15
N ASP A 195 -25.94 -10.87 -6.00
CA ASP A 195 -25.40 -9.52 -6.11
C ASP A 195 -25.87 -8.65 -4.94
N VAL A 196 -27.11 -8.87 -4.47
CA VAL A 196 -27.65 -8.28 -3.23
C VAL A 196 -26.87 -8.77 -2.01
N ALA A 197 -26.63 -10.08 -1.86
CA ALA A 197 -25.88 -10.64 -0.73
C ALA A 197 -24.41 -10.19 -0.71
N SER A 198 -23.77 -10.09 -1.89
CA SER A 198 -22.42 -9.53 -2.03
C SER A 198 -22.37 -8.07 -1.63
N LYS A 199 -23.38 -7.27 -2.02
CA LYS A 199 -23.47 -5.84 -1.68
C LYS A 199 -23.87 -5.61 -0.21
N MET A 200 -24.73 -6.46 0.35
CA MET A 200 -25.05 -6.46 1.79
C MET A 200 -23.83 -6.85 2.62
N ASN A 201 -23.03 -7.84 2.21
CA ASN A 201 -21.75 -8.13 2.85
C ASN A 201 -20.78 -6.95 2.76
N GLU A 202 -20.67 -6.28 1.60
CA GLU A 202 -19.84 -5.07 1.42
C GLU A 202 -20.28 -3.92 2.36
N LEU A 203 -21.59 -3.74 2.57
CA LEU A 203 -22.16 -2.68 3.41
C LEU A 203 -22.12 -2.99 4.92
N MET A 204 -22.27 -4.26 5.31
CA MET A 204 -22.37 -4.71 6.71
C MET A 204 -21.00 -5.06 7.32
N MET A 205 -20.02 -5.50 6.54
CA MET A 205 -18.71 -5.97 7.03
C MET A 205 -17.71 -4.83 7.33
N VAL A 206 -17.96 -3.62 6.83
CA VAL A 206 -17.04 -2.48 6.95
C VAL A 206 -17.54 -1.54 8.07
N ASP A 207 -16.89 -1.61 9.24
CA ASP A 207 -17.13 -0.81 10.45
C ASP A 207 -18.54 -0.87 11.07
N GLY A 208 -19.36 -1.88 10.77
CA GLY A 208 -20.70 -2.00 11.35
C GLY A 208 -21.74 -1.03 10.76
N GLY A 209 -21.54 -0.60 9.52
CA GLY A 209 -22.48 0.26 8.78
C GLY A 209 -22.42 1.75 9.19
N PRO A 210 -23.40 2.57 8.74
CA PRO A 210 -23.47 4.00 9.07
C PRO A 210 -23.45 4.29 10.59
N ALA A 211 -24.05 3.40 11.37
CA ALA A 211 -24.11 3.46 12.84
C ALA A 211 -22.74 3.32 13.52
N GLY A 212 -21.89 2.40 13.06
CA GLY A 212 -20.56 2.19 13.64
C GLY A 212 -19.55 3.28 13.28
N MET A 213 -19.68 3.87 12.09
CA MET A 213 -18.90 5.05 11.68
C MET A 213 -19.33 6.31 12.44
N LEU A 214 -20.62 6.48 12.75
CA LEU A 214 -21.12 7.52 13.67
C LEU A 214 -20.57 7.33 15.10
N GLY A 215 -20.47 6.09 15.58
CA GLY A 215 -19.86 5.80 16.88
C GLY A 215 -18.36 6.17 16.92
N GLN A 216 -17.61 5.92 15.84
CA GLN A 216 -16.22 6.36 15.73
C GLN A 216 -16.09 7.88 15.62
N LEU A 217 -16.99 8.53 14.85
CA LEU A 217 -17.08 9.99 14.74
C LEU A 217 -17.34 10.62 16.12
N GLN A 218 -18.24 10.06 16.92
CA GLN A 218 -18.52 10.51 18.28
C GLN A 218 -17.31 10.34 19.21
N VAL A 219 -16.60 9.21 19.16
CA VAL A 219 -15.38 9.00 19.96
C VAL A 219 -14.30 10.03 19.59
N VAL A 220 -14.13 10.32 18.30
CA VAL A 220 -13.21 11.36 17.83
C VAL A 220 -13.65 12.73 18.36
N VAL A 221 -14.93 13.07 18.29
CA VAL A 221 -15.49 14.32 18.83
C VAL A 221 -15.35 14.43 20.36
N ASP A 222 -15.48 13.32 21.09
CA ASP A 222 -15.39 13.27 22.55
C ASP A 222 -13.94 13.36 23.06
N THR A 223 -12.97 12.93 22.25
CA THR A 223 -11.52 13.01 22.53
C THR A 223 -10.87 14.36 22.19
N ILE A 224 -11.64 15.32 21.69
CA ILE A 224 -11.17 16.71 21.48
C ILE A 224 -10.95 17.38 22.85
N ASN A 225 -9.84 18.09 23.04
CA ASN A 225 -9.46 18.72 24.32
C ASN A 225 -10.50 19.75 24.80
N ASP A 226 -10.64 19.92 26.12
CA ASP A 226 -11.67 20.79 26.73
C ASP A 226 -11.56 22.27 26.33
N ASP A 227 -10.35 22.79 26.11
CA ASP A 227 -10.13 24.14 25.57
C ASP A 227 -10.67 24.31 24.14
N GLN A 228 -10.73 23.24 23.36
CA GLN A 228 -11.23 23.23 21.98
C GLN A 228 -12.75 23.07 21.90
N LYS A 229 -13.40 22.52 22.95
CA LYS A 229 -14.87 22.41 23.07
C LYS A 229 -15.58 23.77 23.21
N GLN A 230 -14.84 24.84 23.53
CA GLN A 230 -15.40 26.20 23.63
C GLN A 230 -15.41 26.96 22.28
N THR A 231 -14.82 26.40 21.22
CA THR A 231 -14.77 27.06 19.91
C THR A 231 -16.13 27.05 19.19
N GLU A 232 -16.47 28.10 18.44
CA GLU A 232 -17.71 28.15 17.62
C GLU A 232 -17.82 26.96 16.65
N LYS A 233 -16.67 26.45 16.19
CA LYS A 233 -16.60 25.32 15.28
C LYS A 233 -16.99 23.97 15.91
N TYR A 234 -16.68 23.76 17.20
CA TYR A 234 -17.18 22.61 17.96
C TYR A 234 -18.70 22.67 18.09
N LYS A 235 -19.26 23.87 18.28
CA LYS A 235 -20.72 24.09 18.35
C LYS A 235 -21.41 23.80 17.01
N ASP A 236 -20.79 24.13 15.88
CA ASP A 236 -21.32 23.79 14.55
C ASP A 236 -21.30 22.28 14.27
N ILE A 237 -20.21 21.58 14.67
CA ILE A 237 -20.14 20.11 14.57
C ILE A 237 -21.19 19.46 15.49
N GLN A 238 -21.36 19.95 16.71
CA GLN A 238 -22.43 19.53 17.62
C GLN A 238 -23.85 19.78 17.07
N LYS A 239 -24.01 20.81 16.23
CA LYS A 239 -25.31 21.18 15.65
C LYS A 239 -25.68 20.32 14.44
N GLN A 240 -24.69 19.80 13.71
CA GLN A 240 -24.89 18.89 12.57
C GLN A 240 -25.01 17.41 12.98
N MET A 241 -24.43 17.03 14.12
CA MET A 241 -24.50 15.66 14.65
C MET A 241 -25.92 15.12 14.84
N PRO A 242 -26.91 15.89 15.37
CA PRO A 242 -28.29 15.44 15.48
C PRO A 242 -28.93 15.09 14.14
N ASP A 243 -28.65 15.85 13.06
CA ASP A 243 -29.22 15.61 11.73
C ASP A 243 -28.59 14.36 11.06
N LEU A 244 -27.28 14.18 11.18
CA LEU A 244 -26.57 12.96 10.76
C LEU A 244 -27.02 11.73 11.56
N THR A 245 -27.23 11.90 12.86
CA THR A 245 -27.74 10.85 13.76
C THR A 245 -29.18 10.50 13.39
N LYS A 246 -30.03 11.49 13.11
CA LYS A 246 -31.42 11.28 12.67
C LYS A 246 -31.50 10.59 11.31
N GLN A 247 -30.65 10.96 10.34
CA GLN A 247 -30.59 10.28 9.03
C GLN A 247 -30.17 8.81 9.15
N VAL A 248 -29.31 8.46 10.12
CA VAL A 248 -28.94 7.07 10.38
C VAL A 248 -29.98 6.32 11.24
N LEU A 249 -30.68 7.02 12.15
CA LEU A 249 -31.75 6.45 12.99
C LEU A 249 -33.06 6.21 12.21
N ASP A 250 -33.45 7.10 11.30
CA ASP A 250 -34.61 6.91 10.41
C ASP A 250 -34.36 5.76 9.40
N GLY A 251 -33.09 5.40 9.15
CA GLY A 251 -32.70 4.16 8.46
C GLY A 251 -32.43 2.96 9.38
N GLY A 252 -32.57 3.13 10.70
CA GLY A 252 -32.11 2.23 11.75
C GLY A 252 -33.20 1.54 12.58
N GLU A 253 -34.45 2.02 12.60
CA GLU A 253 -35.57 1.10 12.88
C GLU A 253 -35.58 0.03 11.79
N MET A 254 -35.89 -1.23 12.12
CA MET A 254 -36.11 -2.26 11.09
C MET A 254 -37.22 -1.76 10.17
N SER A 255 -36.83 -1.16 9.03
CA SER A 255 -37.77 -0.73 8.01
C SER A 255 -38.66 -1.92 7.65
N HIS A 256 -39.90 -1.63 7.27
CA HIS A 256 -40.84 -2.66 6.79
C HIS A 256 -40.19 -3.57 5.74
N ASP A 257 -39.25 -3.02 4.96
CA ASP A 257 -38.46 -3.69 3.92
C ASP A 257 -37.46 -4.72 4.47
N ASN A 258 -36.78 -4.45 5.59
CA ASN A 258 -35.82 -5.41 6.19
C ASN A 258 -36.51 -6.64 6.78
N LYS A 259 -37.74 -6.51 7.32
CA LYS A 259 -38.58 -7.65 7.75
C LYS A 259 -39.00 -8.51 6.57
N GLN A 260 -39.29 -7.88 5.42
CA GLN A 260 -39.67 -8.55 4.18
C GLN A 260 -38.50 -9.33 3.55
N ILE A 261 -37.30 -8.73 3.49
CA ILE A 261 -36.09 -9.43 3.01
C ILE A 261 -35.80 -10.66 3.87
N TRP A 262 -36.00 -10.52 5.19
CA TRP A 262 -35.85 -11.61 6.15
C TRP A 262 -36.82 -12.78 5.94
N SER A 263 -38.11 -12.49 5.79
CA SER A 263 -39.10 -13.54 5.51
C SER A 263 -38.85 -14.23 4.18
N LEU A 264 -38.38 -13.49 3.16
CA LEU A 264 -38.02 -14.04 1.85
C LEU A 264 -36.82 -14.99 1.93
N LEU A 265 -35.79 -14.67 2.73
CA LEU A 265 -34.64 -15.55 2.96
C LEU A 265 -35.04 -16.84 3.68
N GLU A 266 -35.94 -16.76 4.67
CA GLU A 266 -36.46 -17.95 5.37
C GLU A 266 -37.30 -18.85 4.45
N GLU A 267 -38.21 -18.26 3.67
CA GLU A 267 -39.02 -18.99 2.69
C GLU A 267 -38.13 -19.65 1.62
N ARG A 268 -37.06 -18.96 1.19
CA ARG A 268 -36.11 -19.50 0.24
C ARG A 268 -35.29 -20.66 0.82
N LEU A 269 -34.79 -20.54 2.05
CA LEU A 269 -34.07 -21.62 2.74
C LEU A 269 -34.96 -22.85 2.92
N LYS A 270 -36.23 -22.66 3.30
CA LYS A 270 -37.24 -23.74 3.37
C LYS A 270 -37.50 -24.36 1.99
N SER A 271 -37.59 -23.54 0.93
CA SER A 271 -37.78 -24.00 -0.45
C SER A 271 -36.59 -24.81 -0.98
N ASP A 272 -35.37 -24.34 -0.75
CA ASP A 272 -34.15 -25.00 -1.23
C ASP A 272 -33.83 -26.27 -0.41
N SER A 273 -34.18 -26.29 0.88
CA SER A 273 -34.20 -27.51 1.69
C SER A 273 -35.19 -28.55 1.15
N ALA A 274 -36.44 -28.16 0.88
CA ALA A 274 -37.47 -29.05 0.33
C ALA A 274 -37.10 -29.61 -1.05
N LYS A 275 -36.25 -28.90 -1.80
CA LYS A 275 -35.71 -29.33 -3.12
C LYS A 275 -34.42 -30.14 -3.01
N GLY A 276 -33.94 -30.45 -1.80
CA GLY A 276 -32.71 -31.20 -1.57
C GLY A 276 -31.43 -30.46 -1.97
N LYS A 277 -31.49 -29.14 -2.19
CA LYS A 277 -30.33 -28.32 -2.60
C LYS A 277 -29.43 -27.94 -1.43
N VAL A 278 -29.87 -28.18 -0.20
CA VAL A 278 -29.15 -27.87 1.04
C VAL A 278 -29.31 -29.07 1.98
N SER A 279 -28.21 -29.57 2.55
CA SER A 279 -28.24 -30.70 3.48
C SER A 279 -29.01 -30.36 4.77
N GLU A 280 -29.65 -31.34 5.40
CA GLU A 280 -30.42 -31.13 6.65
C GLU A 280 -29.58 -30.50 7.77
N ASP A 281 -28.33 -30.92 7.92
CA ASP A 281 -27.41 -30.36 8.92
C ASP A 281 -27.09 -28.89 8.63
N ARG A 282 -26.99 -28.51 7.35
CA ARG A 282 -26.76 -27.11 6.96
C ARG A 282 -28.01 -26.26 7.12
N VAL A 283 -29.21 -26.82 6.88
CA VAL A 283 -30.47 -26.12 7.17
C VAL A 283 -30.58 -25.83 8.66
N LYS A 284 -30.32 -26.82 9.53
CA LYS A 284 -30.29 -26.60 10.99
C LYS A 284 -29.27 -25.53 11.40
N SER A 285 -28.07 -25.57 10.81
CA SER A 285 -27.01 -24.59 11.09
C SER A 285 -27.38 -23.17 10.62
N LEU A 286 -27.90 -23.03 9.40
CA LEU A 286 -28.34 -21.76 8.83
C LEU A 286 -29.57 -21.20 9.55
N SER A 287 -30.56 -22.03 9.90
CA SER A 287 -31.72 -21.59 10.67
C SER A 287 -31.34 -21.09 12.06
N ARG A 288 -30.39 -21.76 12.73
CA ARG A 288 -29.86 -21.31 14.02
C ARG A 288 -29.06 -20.02 13.90
N MET A 289 -28.24 -19.90 12.85
CA MET A 289 -27.53 -18.65 12.51
C MET A 289 -28.54 -17.52 12.28
N MET A 290 -29.61 -17.82 11.57
CA MET A 290 -30.64 -16.86 11.26
C MET A 290 -31.36 -16.37 12.52
N GLU A 291 -31.70 -17.28 13.44
CA GLU A 291 -32.30 -16.96 14.72
C GLU A 291 -31.36 -16.13 15.63
N ASP A 292 -30.08 -16.50 15.71
CA ASP A 292 -29.07 -15.78 16.48
C ASP A 292 -28.83 -14.37 15.92
N PHE A 293 -28.79 -14.22 14.59
CA PHE A 293 -28.68 -12.92 13.92
C PHE A 293 -29.93 -12.06 14.10
N GLY A 294 -31.12 -12.68 14.01
CA GLY A 294 -32.40 -12.02 14.29
C GLY A 294 -32.45 -11.45 15.70
N LYS A 295 -31.98 -12.20 16.71
CA LYS A 295 -31.88 -11.74 18.11
C LYS A 295 -30.94 -10.56 18.29
N ILE A 296 -29.83 -10.51 17.54
CA ILE A 296 -28.91 -9.36 17.55
C ILE A 296 -29.60 -8.14 16.93
N LEU A 297 -30.34 -8.31 15.83
CA LEU A 297 -31.03 -7.21 15.15
C LEU A 297 -32.25 -6.66 15.90
N SER A 298 -32.97 -7.51 16.62
CA SER A 298 -34.23 -7.15 17.31
C SER A 298 -34.06 -6.49 18.68
N SER A 299 -32.83 -6.15 19.10
CA SER A 299 -32.64 -5.40 20.35
C SER A 299 -33.08 -3.93 20.17
N ASP A 300 -34.12 -3.51 20.91
CA ASP A 300 -34.56 -2.11 21.07
C ASP A 300 -33.53 -1.37 21.90
N GLU A 301 -32.49 -0.87 21.25
CA GLU A 301 -31.35 -0.24 21.89
C GLU A 301 -31.16 1.17 21.29
N ASN A 302 -31.80 2.16 21.92
CA ASN A 302 -31.91 3.54 21.43
C ASN A 302 -30.76 4.47 21.88
N ASP A 303 -29.67 3.92 22.39
CA ASP A 303 -28.50 4.69 22.86
C ASP A 303 -27.19 4.16 22.26
N LEU A 304 -26.23 5.05 22.06
CA LEU A 304 -24.98 4.85 21.35
C LEU A 304 -24.13 3.71 21.93
N ARG A 305 -24.09 3.56 23.27
CA ARG A 305 -23.38 2.46 23.93
C ARG A 305 -24.01 1.10 23.65
N ALA A 306 -25.33 1.07 23.57
CA ALA A 306 -26.07 -0.14 23.27
C ALA A 306 -25.89 -0.51 21.78
N MET A 307 -25.85 0.49 20.89
CA MET A 307 -25.48 0.29 19.48
C MET A 307 -24.04 -0.24 19.30
N GLN A 308 -23.07 0.28 20.07
CA GLN A 308 -21.69 -0.26 20.08
C GLN A 308 -21.62 -1.70 20.60
N ALA A 309 -22.41 -2.05 21.62
CA ALA A 309 -22.50 -3.41 22.15
C ALA A 309 -23.18 -4.37 21.14
N LYS A 310 -24.25 -3.94 20.47
CA LYS A 310 -24.90 -4.65 19.36
C LYS A 310 -23.93 -4.86 18.20
N GLN A 311 -23.11 -3.86 17.89
CA GLN A 311 -22.07 -3.92 16.87
C GLN A 311 -20.92 -4.87 17.24
N GLN A 312 -20.46 -4.86 18.50
CA GLN A 312 -19.45 -5.79 18.98
C GLN A 312 -19.99 -7.23 18.96
N LYS A 313 -21.23 -7.45 19.40
CA LYS A 313 -21.94 -8.74 19.24
C LYS A 313 -22.08 -9.15 17.78
N MET A 314 -22.33 -8.20 16.88
CA MET A 314 -22.38 -8.47 15.43
C MET A 314 -21.02 -8.87 14.87
N LYS A 315 -19.94 -8.17 15.26
CA LYS A 315 -18.56 -8.53 14.87
C LYS A 315 -18.15 -9.89 15.43
N GLU A 316 -18.45 -10.17 16.69
CA GLU A 316 -18.19 -11.45 17.35
C GLU A 316 -19.02 -12.58 16.75
N PHE A 317 -20.28 -12.31 16.38
CA PHE A 317 -21.12 -13.25 15.66
C PHE A 317 -20.56 -13.57 14.27
N ILE A 318 -20.16 -12.56 13.51
CA ILE A 318 -19.55 -12.75 12.18
C ILE A 318 -18.22 -13.52 12.29
N ALA A 319 -17.34 -13.12 13.21
CA ALA A 319 -16.05 -13.76 13.44
C ALA A 319 -16.21 -15.21 13.96
N GLY A 320 -17.15 -15.46 14.87
CA GLY A 320 -17.44 -16.78 15.43
C GLY A 320 -18.15 -17.74 14.49
N LYS A 321 -18.61 -17.28 13.31
CA LYS A 321 -19.28 -18.10 12.29
C LYS A 321 -18.47 -18.25 10.99
N PHE A 322 -17.27 -17.65 10.93
CA PHE A 322 -16.31 -17.79 9.82
C PHE A 322 -15.97 -19.27 9.54
N GLU A 323 -15.77 -20.07 10.59
CA GLU A 323 -15.51 -21.52 10.51
C GLU A 323 -16.67 -22.31 9.87
N MET A 324 -17.92 -21.84 9.97
CA MET A 324 -19.07 -22.54 9.35
C MET A 324 -19.15 -22.34 7.84
N THR A 325 -18.41 -21.38 7.27
CA THR A 325 -18.29 -21.20 5.81
C THR A 325 -17.12 -21.96 5.20
N HIS A 326 -16.31 -22.63 6.04
CA HIS A 326 -15.22 -23.51 5.64
C HIS A 326 -15.76 -24.66 4.78
N TYR A 327 -16.85 -25.30 5.23
CA TYR A 327 -17.51 -26.37 4.49
C TYR A 327 -18.86 -25.91 3.94
N LEU A 328 -18.85 -25.32 2.75
CA LEU A 328 -20.08 -25.04 2.03
C LEU A 328 -20.64 -26.38 1.55
N SER A 329 -21.61 -26.96 2.27
CA SER A 329 -22.15 -28.27 1.88
C SER A 329 -22.75 -28.35 0.47
N HIS A 330 -22.86 -27.28 -0.33
CA HIS A 330 -23.44 -27.17 -1.70
C HIS A 330 -24.66 -28.07 -2.07
N GLY A 331 -25.33 -28.70 -1.11
CA GLY A 331 -26.21 -29.86 -1.36
C GLY A 331 -25.48 -31.16 -1.76
N ILE A 332 -24.16 -31.24 -1.60
CA ILE A 332 -23.26 -32.34 -1.96
C ILE A 332 -22.55 -32.84 -0.70
N GLU A 333 -22.39 -34.16 -0.56
CA GLU A 333 -21.64 -34.75 0.55
C GLU A 333 -20.18 -34.25 0.58
N ARG A 334 -19.63 -34.12 1.78
CA ARG A 334 -18.23 -33.73 1.96
C ARG A 334 -17.31 -34.78 1.32
N PRO A 335 -16.24 -34.37 0.62
CA PRO A 335 -15.24 -35.32 0.15
C PRO A 335 -14.65 -36.14 1.31
N PRO A 336 -14.37 -37.44 1.12
CA PRO A 336 -13.76 -38.27 2.15
C PRO A 336 -12.41 -37.70 2.62
N ASP A 337 -12.11 -37.74 3.92
CA ASP A 337 -10.91 -37.11 4.49
C ASP A 337 -9.58 -37.62 3.89
N ASN A 338 -9.56 -38.85 3.38
CA ASN A 338 -8.41 -39.46 2.72
C ASN A 338 -8.36 -39.25 1.20
N SER A 339 -9.25 -38.42 0.65
CA SER A 339 -9.31 -38.10 -0.78
C SER A 339 -8.49 -36.84 -1.10
N ARG A 340 -8.01 -36.76 -2.34
CA ARG A 340 -7.36 -35.55 -2.83
C ARG A 340 -8.30 -34.35 -2.74
N ALA A 341 -9.59 -34.53 -3.02
CA ALA A 341 -10.56 -33.44 -2.95
C ALA A 341 -10.66 -32.82 -1.54
N ALA A 342 -10.57 -33.61 -0.46
CA ALA A 342 -10.53 -33.05 0.90
C ALA A 342 -9.31 -32.14 1.12
N GLU A 343 -8.13 -32.54 0.64
CA GLU A 343 -6.93 -31.69 0.70
C GLU A 343 -7.13 -30.38 -0.08
N LEU A 344 -7.85 -30.41 -1.21
CA LEU A 344 -8.11 -29.22 -2.02
C LEU A 344 -9.10 -28.24 -1.39
N VAL A 345 -10.07 -28.75 -0.61
CA VAL A 345 -10.98 -27.88 0.16
C VAL A 345 -10.15 -27.01 1.11
N GLU A 346 -9.19 -27.59 1.82
CA GLU A 346 -8.33 -26.86 2.76
C GLU A 346 -7.44 -25.83 2.05
N LEU A 347 -6.89 -26.16 0.87
CA LEU A 347 -6.09 -25.22 0.08
C LEU A 347 -6.94 -24.06 -0.46
N ASN A 348 -8.13 -24.34 -1.00
CA ASN A 348 -9.06 -23.33 -1.50
C ASN A 348 -9.59 -22.45 -0.35
N TRP A 349 -9.80 -23.04 0.83
CA TRP A 349 -10.22 -22.32 2.03
C TRP A 349 -9.21 -21.25 2.45
N GLN A 350 -7.91 -21.55 2.41
CA GLN A 350 -6.86 -20.55 2.70
C GLN A 350 -6.95 -19.32 1.79
N LEU A 351 -7.19 -19.53 0.48
CA LEU A 351 -7.40 -18.43 -0.47
C LEU A 351 -8.67 -17.63 -0.14
N ARG A 352 -9.75 -18.32 0.25
CA ARG A 352 -11.02 -17.69 0.62
C ARG A 352 -10.90 -16.85 1.89
N CYS A 353 -10.21 -17.33 2.92
CA CYS A 353 -9.96 -16.56 4.15
C CYS A 353 -9.33 -15.22 3.82
N TYR A 354 -8.26 -15.23 3.01
CA TYR A 354 -7.60 -14.01 2.57
C TYR A 354 -8.53 -13.06 1.81
N LEU A 355 -9.27 -13.57 0.82
CA LEU A 355 -10.18 -12.72 0.04
C LEU A 355 -11.31 -12.15 0.90
N MET A 356 -11.82 -12.89 1.90
CA MET A 356 -12.81 -12.37 2.84
C MET A 356 -12.24 -11.26 3.72
N GLU A 357 -11.01 -11.44 4.22
CA GLU A 357 -10.30 -10.38 4.96
C GLU A 357 -10.13 -9.12 4.09
N GLU A 358 -9.76 -9.29 2.82
CA GLU A 358 -9.63 -8.17 1.88
C GLU A 358 -10.97 -7.49 1.55
N LEU A 359 -12.07 -8.25 1.42
CA LEU A 359 -13.42 -7.68 1.28
C LEU A 359 -13.77 -6.76 2.46
N SER A 360 -13.34 -7.12 3.67
CA SER A 360 -13.62 -6.36 4.90
C SER A 360 -12.82 -5.05 5.02
N ARG A 361 -11.77 -4.84 4.20
CA ARG A 361 -10.91 -3.65 4.28
C ARG A 361 -11.66 -2.37 3.89
N THR A 362 -11.52 -1.33 4.70
CA THR A 362 -12.13 0.01 4.52
C THR A 362 -11.42 0.84 3.45
N GLU A 363 -10.09 0.81 3.48
CA GLU A 363 -9.19 1.59 2.63
C GLU A 363 -8.85 0.83 1.34
N LYS A 364 -9.82 0.69 0.44
CA LYS A 364 -9.63 0.06 -0.88
C LYS A 364 -10.23 0.91 -1.98
N GLY A 365 -9.56 0.93 -3.13
CA GLY A 365 -10.07 1.62 -4.31
C GLY A 365 -11.16 0.82 -5.05
N GLU A 366 -11.67 1.40 -6.13
CA GLU A 366 -12.74 0.79 -6.93
C GLU A 366 -12.25 -0.44 -7.71
N GLU A 367 -11.04 -0.41 -8.26
CA GLU A 367 -10.49 -1.56 -9.00
C GLU A 367 -10.22 -2.72 -8.05
N GLU A 368 -9.63 -2.45 -6.88
CA GLU A 368 -9.43 -3.47 -5.85
C GLU A 368 -10.74 -4.12 -5.45
N SER A 369 -11.78 -3.32 -5.19
CA SER A 369 -13.08 -3.84 -4.77
C SER A 369 -13.70 -4.78 -5.81
N LYS A 370 -13.62 -4.42 -7.10
CA LYS A 370 -14.13 -5.25 -8.20
C LYS A 370 -13.35 -6.56 -8.33
N GLU A 371 -12.03 -6.49 -8.27
CA GLU A 371 -11.15 -7.66 -8.42
C GLU A 371 -11.37 -8.68 -7.30
N ILE A 372 -11.46 -8.23 -6.03
CA ILE A 372 -11.67 -9.12 -4.89
C ILE A 372 -13.00 -9.88 -5.03
N ILE A 373 -14.08 -9.19 -5.41
CA ILE A 373 -15.41 -9.80 -5.58
C ILE A 373 -15.34 -10.89 -6.67
N GLU A 374 -14.67 -10.63 -7.78
CA GLU A 374 -14.52 -11.59 -8.87
C GLU A 374 -13.71 -12.82 -8.45
N LEU A 375 -12.55 -12.62 -7.81
CA LEU A 375 -11.73 -13.71 -7.28
C LEU A 375 -12.51 -14.55 -6.26
N TYR A 376 -13.27 -13.90 -5.36
CA TYR A 376 -14.09 -14.58 -4.37
C TYR A 376 -15.22 -15.41 -5.00
N LYS A 377 -15.90 -14.88 -6.02
CA LYS A 377 -16.90 -15.63 -6.80
C LYS A 377 -16.28 -16.89 -7.42
N ARG A 378 -15.09 -16.78 -8.02
CA ARG A 378 -14.39 -17.91 -8.66
C ARG A 378 -13.93 -18.96 -7.65
N THR A 379 -13.42 -18.57 -6.49
CA THR A 379 -13.08 -19.56 -5.43
C THR A 379 -14.30 -20.38 -4.99
N SER A 380 -15.49 -19.78 -4.97
CA SER A 380 -16.75 -20.46 -4.62
C SER A 380 -17.20 -21.47 -5.70
N VAL A 381 -16.93 -21.17 -6.97
CA VAL A 381 -17.19 -22.08 -8.09
C VAL A 381 -16.26 -23.29 -8.03
N ILE A 382 -14.95 -23.06 -7.81
CA ILE A 382 -13.96 -24.13 -7.66
C ILE A 382 -14.29 -24.99 -6.44
N ASP A 383 -14.70 -24.38 -5.33
CA ASP A 383 -15.12 -25.09 -4.11
C ASP A 383 -16.21 -26.12 -4.42
N LYS A 384 -17.28 -25.70 -5.10
CA LYS A 384 -18.34 -26.60 -5.54
C LYS A 384 -17.80 -27.72 -6.44
N ARG A 385 -16.89 -27.39 -7.36
CA ARG A 385 -16.30 -28.37 -8.29
C ARG A 385 -15.47 -29.42 -7.57
N ILE A 386 -14.73 -29.04 -6.52
CA ILE A 386 -14.00 -29.96 -5.64
C ILE A 386 -14.97 -30.94 -4.95
N TYR A 387 -16.11 -30.44 -4.45
CA TYR A 387 -17.15 -31.29 -3.86
C TYR A 387 -17.77 -32.26 -4.87
N GLU A 388 -18.09 -31.81 -6.08
CA GLU A 388 -18.64 -32.66 -7.16
C GLU A 388 -17.73 -33.83 -7.55
N VAL A 389 -16.42 -33.67 -7.38
CA VAL A 389 -15.44 -34.72 -7.66
C VAL A 389 -15.43 -35.82 -6.58
N GLY A 390 -15.69 -35.47 -5.32
CA GLY A 390 -15.73 -36.41 -4.21
C GLY A 390 -14.45 -37.26 -4.10
N ALA A 391 -14.59 -38.59 -4.07
CA ALA A 391 -13.47 -39.52 -3.89
C ALA A 391 -12.59 -39.74 -5.14
N ASP A 392 -12.94 -39.17 -6.30
CA ASP A 392 -12.20 -39.40 -7.56
C ASP A 392 -10.91 -38.56 -7.62
N ASN A 393 -9.81 -39.14 -7.13
CA ASN A 393 -8.51 -38.48 -7.11
C ASN A 393 -8.00 -38.07 -8.50
N LYS A 394 -8.37 -38.77 -9.58
CA LYS A 394 -7.94 -38.40 -10.94
C LYS A 394 -8.64 -37.14 -11.41
N LYS A 395 -9.95 -37.03 -11.18
CA LYS A 395 -10.68 -35.79 -11.45
C LYS A 395 -10.24 -34.65 -10.55
N ALA A 396 -9.90 -34.93 -9.29
CA ALA A 396 -9.40 -33.90 -8.36
C ALA A 396 -8.09 -33.30 -8.89
N LEU A 397 -7.19 -34.12 -9.43
CA LEU A 397 -5.96 -33.65 -10.08
C LEU A 397 -6.23 -32.74 -11.30
N ILE A 398 -7.30 -32.99 -12.06
CA ILE A 398 -7.70 -32.12 -13.18
C ILE A 398 -8.14 -30.75 -12.65
N VAL A 399 -9.01 -30.71 -11.63
CA VAL A 399 -9.47 -29.46 -11.00
C VAL A 399 -8.29 -28.63 -10.47
N VAL A 400 -7.31 -29.28 -9.84
CA VAL A 400 -6.09 -28.58 -9.39
C VAL A 400 -5.32 -27.96 -10.55
N LYS A 401 -5.08 -28.76 -11.57
CA LYS A 401 -4.22 -28.42 -12.70
C LYS A 401 -4.79 -27.29 -13.55
N GLU A 402 -6.10 -27.32 -13.78
CA GLU A 402 -6.80 -26.46 -14.73
C GLU A 402 -7.49 -25.26 -14.07
N GLU A 403 -7.85 -25.37 -12.79
CA GLU A 403 -8.66 -24.34 -12.12
C GLU A 403 -7.95 -23.76 -10.88
N LEU A 404 -7.59 -24.59 -9.89
CA LEU A 404 -7.09 -24.10 -8.60
C LEU A 404 -5.72 -23.41 -8.71
N ARG A 405 -4.75 -23.99 -9.45
CA ARG A 405 -3.42 -23.39 -9.59
C ARG A 405 -3.43 -22.07 -10.37
N PRO A 406 -4.16 -21.95 -11.50
CA PRO A 406 -4.37 -20.63 -12.12
C PRO A 406 -5.01 -19.63 -11.17
N LEU A 407 -6.07 -20.00 -10.45
CA LEU A 407 -6.71 -19.09 -9.51
C LEU A 407 -5.78 -18.69 -8.36
N SER A 408 -4.99 -19.61 -7.82
CA SER A 408 -4.04 -19.31 -6.75
C SER A 408 -2.95 -18.34 -7.20
N LEU A 409 -2.48 -18.46 -8.45
CA LEU A 409 -1.58 -17.48 -9.06
C LEU A 409 -2.22 -16.09 -9.15
N GLU A 410 -3.49 -16.01 -9.56
CA GLU A 410 -4.20 -14.74 -9.66
C GLU A 410 -4.43 -14.09 -8.29
N VAL A 411 -4.86 -14.86 -7.29
CA VAL A 411 -4.99 -14.38 -5.90
C VAL A 411 -3.65 -13.92 -5.35
N ARG A 412 -2.56 -14.64 -5.63
CA ARG A 412 -1.22 -14.24 -5.23
C ARG A 412 -0.78 -12.94 -5.90
N ASN A 413 -1.00 -12.79 -7.21
CA ASN A 413 -0.70 -11.54 -7.94
C ASN A 413 -1.54 -10.37 -7.41
N PHE A 414 -2.79 -10.63 -7.02
CA PHE A 414 -3.60 -9.63 -6.34
C PHE A 414 -2.99 -9.26 -4.98
N SER A 415 -2.59 -10.25 -4.17
CA SER A 415 -1.99 -10.00 -2.86
C SER A 415 -0.64 -9.26 -2.92
N SER A 416 0.11 -9.40 -4.02
CA SER A 416 1.43 -8.81 -4.19
C SER A 416 1.42 -7.32 -4.57
N ARG A 417 0.24 -6.73 -4.80
CA ARG A 417 0.09 -5.35 -5.28
C ARG A 417 0.77 -4.31 -4.39
N PHE A 418 0.80 -4.53 -3.07
CA PHE A 418 1.48 -3.65 -2.12
C PHE A 418 3.01 -3.73 -2.22
N ASN A 419 3.54 -4.84 -2.72
CA ASN A 419 4.98 -5.06 -2.80
C ASN A 419 5.55 -4.70 -4.18
N THR A 420 4.76 -4.14 -5.09
CA THR A 420 5.25 -3.82 -6.44
C THR A 420 6.42 -2.84 -6.39
N MET A 421 7.55 -3.16 -7.04
CA MET A 421 8.66 -2.21 -7.20
C MET A 421 9.36 -2.36 -8.56
N PRO A 422 9.92 -1.27 -9.13
CA PRO A 422 10.80 -1.35 -10.29
C PRO A 422 12.18 -1.88 -9.89
N ALA A 423 12.72 -2.78 -10.71
CA ALA A 423 14.08 -3.28 -10.65
C ALA A 423 14.71 -3.28 -12.04
N ARG A 424 16.05 -3.32 -12.12
CA ARG A 424 16.79 -3.47 -13.39
C ARG A 424 17.62 -4.76 -13.39
N PRO A 425 17.01 -5.96 -13.42
CA PRO A 425 17.75 -7.21 -13.30
C PRO A 425 18.92 -7.29 -14.28
N LEU A 426 20.04 -7.89 -13.88
CA LEU A 426 21.21 -8.03 -14.75
C LEU A 426 20.96 -8.87 -16.02
N TRP A 427 19.87 -9.64 -16.04
CA TRP A 427 19.50 -10.48 -17.18
C TRP A 427 18.32 -9.86 -17.91
N LYS A 428 18.29 -10.11 -19.22
CA LYS A 428 17.25 -9.57 -20.12
C LYS A 428 15.85 -9.81 -19.55
N VAL A 429 15.07 -8.72 -19.49
CA VAL A 429 13.64 -8.77 -19.19
C VAL A 429 12.93 -9.45 -20.35
N MET A 430 12.19 -10.51 -20.05
CA MET A 430 11.43 -11.28 -21.03
C MET A 430 9.98 -11.34 -20.55
N ASP A 431 9.05 -11.07 -21.46
CA ASP A 431 7.64 -11.33 -21.19
C ASP A 431 7.47 -12.85 -21.03
N THR A 432 7.28 -13.29 -19.80
CA THR A 432 7.22 -14.71 -19.45
C THR A 432 5.96 -15.01 -18.70
N THR A 433 5.16 -15.92 -19.24
CA THR A 433 3.99 -16.46 -18.56
C THR A 433 4.42 -17.55 -17.58
N VAL A 434 3.86 -17.52 -16.37
CA VAL A 434 4.02 -18.59 -15.39
C VAL A 434 3.35 -19.85 -15.92
N ASP A 435 4.08 -20.95 -15.95
CA ASP A 435 3.52 -22.29 -16.14
C ASP A 435 3.05 -22.77 -14.77
N THR A 436 1.73 -22.73 -14.56
CA THR A 436 1.08 -23.11 -13.30
C THR A 436 1.34 -24.59 -12.93
N ASN A 437 1.89 -25.39 -13.84
CA ASN A 437 2.13 -26.81 -13.64
C ASN A 437 3.63 -27.18 -13.63
N ALA A 438 4.52 -26.19 -13.53
CA ALA A 438 5.96 -26.38 -13.51
C ALA A 438 6.63 -25.76 -12.28
N ILE A 439 7.58 -26.51 -11.70
CA ILE A 439 8.37 -26.03 -10.56
C ILE A 439 9.84 -25.82 -10.92
N PHE A 440 10.45 -24.89 -10.21
CA PHE A 440 11.90 -24.72 -10.20
C PHE A 440 12.51 -25.53 -9.06
N PHE A 441 13.65 -26.16 -9.32
CA PHE A 441 14.42 -26.87 -8.31
C PHE A 441 15.89 -26.48 -8.37
N SER A 442 16.50 -26.26 -7.21
CA SER A 442 17.93 -26.05 -7.00
C SER A 442 18.46 -26.99 -5.91
N GLY A 443 19.40 -27.87 -6.26
CA GLY A 443 19.89 -28.89 -5.35
C GLY A 443 20.66 -30.00 -6.06
N THR A 444 20.76 -31.16 -5.42
CA THR A 444 21.46 -32.33 -5.98
C THR A 444 20.56 -33.20 -6.87
N GLU A 445 21.17 -34.00 -7.75
CA GLU A 445 20.45 -34.98 -8.57
C GLU A 445 19.77 -36.07 -7.73
N ASN A 446 20.36 -36.46 -6.60
CA ASN A 446 19.75 -37.44 -5.69
C ASN A 446 18.43 -36.90 -5.11
N THR A 447 18.43 -35.63 -4.68
CA THR A 447 17.20 -34.97 -4.20
C THR A 447 16.18 -34.79 -5.31
N ARG A 448 16.64 -34.53 -6.55
CA ARG A 448 15.77 -34.38 -7.72
C ARG A 448 14.85 -35.58 -7.90
N VAL A 449 15.37 -36.81 -7.79
CA VAL A 449 14.59 -38.06 -7.95
C VAL A 449 13.42 -38.12 -6.97
N ILE A 450 13.64 -37.73 -5.71
CA ILE A 450 12.60 -37.74 -4.67
C ILE A 450 11.53 -36.69 -4.99
N ILE A 451 11.94 -35.49 -5.42
CA ILE A 451 11.01 -34.44 -5.82
C ILE A 451 10.23 -34.85 -7.07
N GLU A 452 10.84 -35.56 -8.02
CA GLU A 452 10.15 -36.04 -9.23
C GLU A 452 9.03 -37.01 -8.85
N ALA A 453 9.25 -37.90 -7.88
CA ALA A 453 8.21 -38.77 -7.34
C ALA A 453 7.08 -37.97 -6.67
N ALA A 454 7.41 -36.93 -5.89
CA ALA A 454 6.43 -36.06 -5.25
C ALA A 454 5.61 -35.28 -6.29
N CYS A 455 6.27 -34.70 -7.30
CA CYS A 455 5.64 -33.97 -8.40
C CYS A 455 4.72 -34.87 -9.25
N GLN A 456 5.11 -36.12 -9.51
CA GLN A 456 4.25 -37.08 -10.23
C GLN A 456 2.94 -37.32 -9.49
N ARG A 457 2.98 -37.45 -8.15
CA ARG A 457 1.78 -37.66 -7.32
C ARG A 457 0.77 -36.51 -7.43
N ILE A 458 1.24 -35.27 -7.50
CA ILE A 458 0.38 -34.08 -7.57
C ILE A 458 0.23 -33.53 -8.99
N GLY A 459 0.80 -34.16 -10.01
CA GLY A 459 0.67 -33.72 -11.41
C GLY A 459 1.41 -32.43 -11.73
N LEU A 460 2.65 -32.29 -11.26
CA LEU A 460 3.59 -31.21 -11.60
C LEU A 460 4.79 -31.76 -12.38
N LYS A 461 5.47 -30.88 -13.12
CA LYS A 461 6.77 -31.19 -13.75
C LYS A 461 7.88 -30.35 -13.14
N ILE A 462 9.08 -30.93 -13.01
CA ILE A 462 10.29 -30.19 -12.66
C ILE A 462 10.91 -29.63 -13.94
N MET A 463 11.27 -28.35 -13.93
CA MET A 463 12.03 -27.76 -15.03
C MET A 463 13.41 -28.42 -15.14
N ARG A 464 13.82 -28.75 -16.37
CA ARG A 464 15.14 -29.36 -16.64
C ARG A 464 16.24 -28.36 -16.38
N GLU A 465 17.33 -28.77 -15.72
CA GLU A 465 18.45 -27.86 -15.50
C GLU A 465 19.06 -27.45 -16.86
N PRO A 466 19.30 -26.15 -17.10
CA PRO A 466 19.89 -25.70 -18.35
C PRO A 466 21.37 -26.10 -18.45
N THR A 467 21.83 -26.29 -19.68
CA THR A 467 23.24 -26.57 -20.01
C THR A 467 23.82 -25.46 -20.86
N GLY A 468 25.15 -25.27 -20.79
CA GLY A 468 25.88 -24.35 -21.67
C GLY A 468 25.99 -22.91 -21.17
N GLU A 469 26.41 -22.03 -22.07
CA GLU A 469 26.93 -20.69 -21.77
C GLU A 469 25.91 -19.66 -21.26
N THR A 470 24.61 -19.94 -21.37
CA THR A 470 23.52 -19.03 -20.94
C THR A 470 22.86 -19.47 -19.64
N TYR A 471 23.56 -20.30 -18.84
CA TYR A 471 23.05 -20.92 -17.61
C TYR A 471 22.24 -19.96 -16.73
N THR A 472 22.83 -18.85 -16.28
CA THR A 472 22.18 -17.92 -15.35
C THR A 472 20.93 -17.26 -15.95
N CYS A 473 20.98 -16.86 -17.23
CA CYS A 473 19.81 -16.32 -17.92
C CYS A 473 18.69 -17.37 -18.02
N ALA A 474 19.04 -18.63 -18.29
CA ALA A 474 18.07 -19.72 -18.35
C ALA A 474 17.46 -20.01 -16.96
N ARG A 475 18.26 -20.02 -15.89
CA ARG A 475 17.77 -20.15 -14.51
C ARG A 475 16.86 -18.99 -14.11
N TRP A 476 17.22 -17.76 -14.47
CA TRP A 476 16.38 -16.56 -14.29
C TRP A 476 15.01 -16.70 -14.96
N ILE A 477 14.97 -17.19 -16.21
CA ILE A 477 13.71 -17.45 -16.92
C ILE A 477 12.92 -18.58 -16.24
N GLN A 478 13.58 -19.65 -15.81
CA GLN A 478 12.91 -20.77 -15.13
C GLN A 478 12.28 -20.36 -13.81
N LEU A 479 12.98 -19.55 -12.99
CA LEU A 479 12.42 -18.97 -11.77
C LEU A 479 11.13 -18.22 -12.08
N GLN A 480 11.15 -17.30 -13.05
CA GLN A 480 9.97 -16.53 -13.44
C GLN A 480 8.82 -17.39 -13.94
N LYS A 481 9.10 -18.43 -14.73
CA LYS A 481 8.07 -19.35 -15.26
C LYS A 481 7.50 -20.32 -14.22
N SER A 482 8.16 -20.50 -13.08
CA SER A 482 7.73 -21.49 -12.09
C SER A 482 6.59 -20.99 -11.20
N ILE A 483 5.65 -21.88 -10.87
CA ILE A 483 4.55 -21.59 -9.95
C ILE A 483 5.03 -21.55 -8.49
N THR A 484 5.99 -22.42 -8.17
CA THR A 484 6.69 -22.53 -6.89
C THR A 484 8.13 -23.02 -7.11
N THR A 485 8.97 -22.86 -6.09
CA THR A 485 10.42 -23.09 -6.13
C THR A 485 10.85 -23.97 -4.96
N ILE A 486 11.82 -24.85 -5.19
CA ILE A 486 12.35 -25.77 -4.17
C ILE A 486 13.87 -25.62 -4.07
N PHE A 487 14.38 -25.47 -2.86
CA PHE A 487 15.80 -25.29 -2.55
C PHE A 487 16.29 -26.34 -1.55
N ASP A 488 17.30 -27.10 -1.94
CA ASP A 488 17.91 -28.16 -1.12
C ASP A 488 19.13 -27.62 -0.36
N LEU A 489 18.95 -27.32 0.93
CA LEU A 489 20.03 -26.85 1.80
C LEU A 489 20.81 -28.01 2.45
N ARG A 490 20.63 -29.25 1.96
CA ARG A 490 21.46 -30.41 2.35
C ARG A 490 22.71 -30.55 1.50
N VAL A 491 22.86 -29.70 0.48
CA VAL A 491 24.06 -29.65 -0.38
C VAL A 491 25.28 -29.36 0.49
N THR A 492 26.42 -29.97 0.18
CA THR A 492 27.67 -29.73 0.91
C THR A 492 28.11 -28.26 0.82
N ASP A 493 28.69 -27.75 1.90
CA ASP A 493 29.26 -26.40 1.97
C ASP A 493 30.26 -26.13 0.83
N GLY A 494 30.34 -24.85 0.46
CA GLY A 494 31.16 -24.37 -0.66
C GLY A 494 30.34 -23.96 -1.88
N PRO A 495 30.86 -24.12 -3.11
CA PRO A 495 30.22 -23.58 -4.32
C PRO A 495 28.80 -24.11 -4.58
N GLY A 496 28.51 -25.37 -4.21
CA GLY A 496 27.18 -25.95 -4.35
C GLY A 496 26.14 -25.28 -3.45
N MET A 497 26.45 -25.15 -2.15
CA MET A 497 25.62 -24.41 -1.20
C MET A 497 25.44 -22.95 -1.62
N ALA A 498 26.51 -22.30 -2.09
CA ALA A 498 26.44 -20.92 -2.59
C ALA A 498 25.51 -20.80 -3.82
N GLN A 499 25.53 -21.75 -4.76
CA GLN A 499 24.62 -21.77 -5.91
C GLN A 499 23.15 -21.83 -5.48
N VAL A 500 22.79 -22.72 -4.55
CA VAL A 500 21.42 -22.88 -4.07
C VAL A 500 20.93 -21.60 -3.40
N ASN A 501 21.76 -21.02 -2.53
CA ASN A 501 21.41 -19.80 -1.80
C ASN A 501 21.35 -18.56 -2.69
N TYR A 502 22.21 -18.49 -3.70
CA TYR A 502 22.14 -17.45 -4.74
C TYR A 502 20.79 -17.46 -5.47
N GLU A 503 20.33 -18.64 -5.90
CA GLU A 503 19.03 -18.78 -6.56
C GLU A 503 17.86 -18.57 -5.59
N LEU A 504 18.02 -18.91 -4.30
CA LEU A 504 17.05 -18.61 -3.24
C LEU A 504 16.88 -17.09 -3.07
N GLY A 505 17.98 -16.32 -3.04
CA GLY A 505 17.94 -14.86 -3.00
C GLY A 505 17.19 -14.25 -4.20
N MET A 506 17.38 -14.80 -5.39
CA MET A 506 16.62 -14.41 -6.59
C MET A 506 15.12 -14.71 -6.43
N ALA A 507 14.76 -15.89 -5.92
CA ALA A 507 13.37 -16.29 -5.71
C ALA A 507 12.66 -15.42 -4.66
N LEU A 508 13.34 -15.09 -3.57
CA LEU A 508 12.83 -14.18 -2.52
C LEU A 508 12.56 -12.78 -3.07
N THR A 509 13.47 -12.28 -3.92
CA THR A 509 13.33 -10.97 -4.57
C THR A 509 12.22 -10.94 -5.63
N LEU A 510 11.94 -12.08 -6.26
CA LEU A 510 10.80 -12.25 -7.16
C LEU A 510 9.48 -12.58 -6.43
N GLY A 511 9.53 -12.75 -5.10
CA GLY A 511 8.40 -13.17 -4.26
C GLY A 511 7.76 -14.47 -4.73
N LYS A 512 8.61 -15.41 -5.16
CA LYS A 512 8.19 -16.76 -5.49
C LYS A 512 7.83 -17.53 -4.21
N PRO A 513 6.82 -18.41 -4.23
CA PRO A 513 6.67 -19.37 -3.16
C PRO A 513 7.86 -20.32 -3.14
N ILE A 514 8.28 -20.65 -1.93
CA ILE A 514 9.54 -21.35 -1.65
C ILE A 514 9.25 -22.53 -0.75
N VAL A 515 9.87 -23.65 -1.08
CA VAL A 515 10.00 -24.83 -0.23
C VAL A 515 11.48 -25.05 0.05
N ILE A 516 11.84 -25.23 1.32
CA ILE A 516 13.22 -25.45 1.75
C ILE A 516 13.34 -26.87 2.29
N LEU A 517 14.36 -27.60 1.82
CA LEU A 517 14.66 -28.95 2.27
C LEU A 517 15.92 -28.95 3.12
N VAL A 518 15.85 -29.58 4.29
CA VAL A 518 16.98 -29.78 5.21
C VAL A 518 17.05 -31.25 5.65
N ALA A 519 18.19 -31.69 6.17
CA ALA A 519 18.28 -32.99 6.80
C ALA A 519 17.70 -32.92 8.22
N GLU A 520 17.14 -34.02 8.70
CA GLU A 520 16.67 -34.12 10.08
C GLU A 520 17.81 -33.78 11.07
N GLY A 521 17.54 -32.85 11.99
CA GLY A 521 18.53 -32.35 12.96
C GLY A 521 19.62 -31.44 12.37
N GLN A 522 19.54 -31.06 11.10
CA GLN A 522 20.48 -30.13 10.48
C GLN A 522 20.39 -28.74 11.11
N VAL A 523 21.54 -28.18 11.51
CA VAL A 523 21.66 -26.77 11.85
C VAL A 523 21.66 -25.96 10.56
N LEU A 524 20.72 -25.01 10.45
CA LEU A 524 20.65 -24.13 9.29
C LEU A 524 21.90 -23.24 9.19
N PRO A 525 22.40 -22.97 7.97
CA PRO A 525 23.58 -22.12 7.77
C PRO A 525 23.33 -20.66 8.20
N PHE A 526 22.07 -20.24 8.21
CA PHE A 526 21.58 -18.93 8.66
C PHE A 526 20.09 -19.01 8.96
N ASP A 527 19.55 -18.00 9.62
CA ASP A 527 18.11 -17.91 9.88
C ASP A 527 17.36 -17.74 8.55
N VAL A 528 16.41 -18.63 8.27
CA VAL A 528 15.56 -18.55 7.10
C VAL A 528 14.13 -18.39 7.59
N GLU A 529 13.48 -17.26 7.27
CA GLU A 529 12.09 -16.94 7.66
C GLU A 529 11.02 -17.82 6.98
N ILE A 530 11.41 -19.03 6.57
CA ILE A 530 10.59 -20.02 5.89
C ILE A 530 10.85 -21.32 6.61
N GLU A 531 9.78 -21.90 7.18
CA GLU A 531 9.86 -23.17 7.88
C GLU A 531 10.33 -24.28 6.91
N PRO A 532 11.48 -24.92 7.17
CA PRO A 532 12.02 -25.93 6.28
C PRO A 532 11.36 -27.30 6.54
N ILE A 533 11.39 -28.15 5.52
CA ILE A 533 11.03 -29.57 5.64
C ILE A 533 12.27 -30.36 6.00
N ALA A 534 12.25 -31.01 7.15
CA ALA A 534 13.26 -31.98 7.55
C ALA A 534 13.01 -33.32 6.88
N LEU A 535 14.01 -33.80 6.12
CA LEU A 535 13.98 -35.07 5.42
C LEU A 535 14.84 -36.11 6.15
N ASN A 536 14.31 -37.31 6.31
CA ASN A 536 14.98 -38.42 7.03
C ASN A 536 15.36 -39.59 6.11
N GLY A 537 15.09 -39.49 4.80
CA GLY A 537 15.40 -40.51 3.81
C GLY A 537 14.38 -41.65 3.77
N GLY A 538 13.24 -41.52 4.46
CA GLY A 538 12.16 -42.50 4.47
C GLY A 538 11.15 -42.32 3.33
N ASN A 539 10.21 -43.25 3.22
CA ASN A 539 9.13 -43.18 2.22
C ASN A 539 8.18 -42.00 2.43
N GLN A 540 8.15 -41.44 3.64
CA GLN A 540 7.29 -40.31 4.01
C GLN A 540 7.75 -38.99 3.37
N ASP A 541 9.06 -38.83 3.09
CA ASP A 541 9.66 -37.64 2.48
C ASP A 541 8.92 -37.22 1.20
N VAL A 542 8.52 -38.19 0.36
CA VAL A 542 7.78 -37.93 -0.89
C VAL A 542 6.41 -37.28 -0.61
N SER A 543 5.73 -37.74 0.43
CA SER A 543 4.42 -37.19 0.82
C SER A 543 4.57 -35.81 1.43
N ASP A 544 5.57 -35.62 2.30
CA ASP A 544 5.81 -34.36 3.00
C ASP A 544 6.21 -33.25 2.01
N ILE A 545 7.08 -33.58 1.03
CA ILE A 545 7.42 -32.69 -0.08
C ILE A 545 6.18 -32.33 -0.91
N ALA A 546 5.34 -33.31 -1.25
CA ALA A 546 4.11 -33.04 -2.01
C ALA A 546 3.16 -32.09 -1.27
N THR A 547 2.93 -32.32 0.02
CA THR A 547 2.10 -31.47 0.88
C THR A 547 2.66 -30.06 0.99
N ALA A 548 3.98 -29.90 1.15
CA ALA A 548 4.59 -28.59 1.22
C ALA A 548 4.54 -27.83 -0.12
N ILE A 549 4.70 -28.54 -1.25
CA ILE A 549 4.49 -27.95 -2.58
C ILE A 549 3.07 -27.41 -2.69
N ASP A 550 2.05 -28.18 -2.30
CA ASP A 550 0.66 -27.72 -2.30
C ASP A 550 0.41 -26.49 -1.43
N ARG A 551 0.90 -26.51 -0.19
CA ARG A 551 0.80 -25.35 0.71
C ARG A 551 1.50 -24.11 0.15
N SER A 552 2.66 -24.29 -0.49
CA SER A 552 3.36 -23.17 -1.13
C SER A 552 2.58 -22.55 -2.29
N MET A 553 1.75 -23.32 -3.01
CA MET A 553 1.00 -22.81 -4.16
C MET A 553 -0.15 -21.87 -3.79
N VAL A 554 -0.64 -21.93 -2.55
CA VAL A 554 -1.65 -21.02 -1.99
C VAL A 554 -1.05 -19.97 -1.06
N TRP A 555 0.29 -19.89 -0.98
CA TRP A 555 0.97 -18.85 -0.23
C TRP A 555 0.64 -17.46 -0.81
N ILE A 556 0.32 -16.55 0.10
CA ILE A 556 -0.05 -15.15 -0.15
C ILE A 556 0.88 -14.22 0.61
N TYR A 557 0.95 -12.97 0.16
CA TYR A 557 1.77 -11.97 0.82
C TYR A 557 1.19 -11.64 2.20
N PRO A 558 2.03 -11.55 3.25
CA PRO A 558 1.60 -11.09 4.55
C PRO A 558 0.99 -9.68 4.45
N ARG A 559 -0.03 -9.43 5.26
CA ARG A 559 -0.66 -8.11 5.30
C ARG A 559 0.32 -7.07 5.83
N LEU A 560 0.41 -5.95 5.11
CA LEU A 560 1.18 -4.79 5.53
C LEU A 560 0.28 -3.81 6.29
N HIS A 561 0.82 -3.19 7.34
CA HIS A 561 0.10 -2.17 8.12
C HIS A 561 -0.04 -0.83 7.37
N SER A 562 0.76 -0.63 6.32
CA SER A 562 0.87 0.59 5.51
C SER A 562 0.69 0.27 4.02
N ASN A 563 0.19 1.24 3.26
CA ASN A 563 0.03 1.11 1.82
C ASN A 563 1.38 1.37 1.09
N GLU A 564 2.22 0.35 1.04
CA GLU A 564 3.56 0.44 0.45
C GLU A 564 3.55 0.77 -1.07
N SER A 565 2.43 0.61 -1.78
CA SER A 565 2.36 1.01 -3.19
C SER A 565 2.53 2.52 -3.39
N LEU A 566 2.24 3.33 -2.37
CA LEU A 566 2.49 4.77 -2.40
C LEU A 566 3.98 5.10 -2.36
N VAL A 567 4.77 4.35 -1.58
CA VAL A 567 6.23 4.50 -1.51
C VAL A 567 6.85 4.26 -2.89
N THR A 568 6.40 3.20 -3.57
CA THR A 568 6.79 2.90 -4.95
C THR A 568 6.39 4.03 -5.90
N LEU A 569 5.16 4.51 -5.80
CA LEU A 569 4.64 5.58 -6.65
C LEU A 569 5.46 6.86 -6.50
N GLU A 570 5.73 7.29 -5.26
CA GLU A 570 6.56 8.46 -4.96
C GLU A 570 7.97 8.32 -5.54
N TYR A 571 8.58 7.13 -5.40
CA TYR A 571 9.88 6.86 -5.98
C TYR A 571 9.87 7.00 -7.50
N VAL A 572 8.91 6.37 -8.19
CA VAL A 572 8.79 6.44 -9.66
C VAL A 572 8.56 7.88 -10.12
N LEU A 573 7.65 8.62 -9.48
CA LEU A 573 7.40 10.04 -9.80
C LEU A 573 8.64 10.91 -9.57
N SER A 574 9.47 10.56 -8.58
CA SER A 574 10.74 11.26 -8.34
C SER A 574 11.78 11.04 -9.44
N LEU A 575 11.76 9.87 -10.09
CA LEU A 575 12.64 9.53 -11.23
C LEU A 575 12.16 10.15 -12.53
N TYR A 576 10.84 10.17 -12.77
CA TYR A 576 10.23 10.58 -14.03
C TYR A 576 9.46 11.90 -13.88
N ASN A 577 10.17 12.98 -13.52
CA ASN A 577 9.58 14.30 -13.26
C ASN A 577 9.39 15.19 -14.51
N ARG A 578 9.57 14.64 -15.71
CA ARG A 578 9.48 15.33 -17.00
C ARG A 578 8.71 14.49 -18.02
N PRO A 579 8.18 15.10 -19.10
CA PRO A 579 7.60 14.35 -20.21
C PRO A 579 8.60 13.37 -20.83
N GLN A 580 8.14 12.17 -21.15
CA GLN A 580 8.92 11.03 -21.64
C GLN A 580 9.01 10.99 -23.17
N GLN A 581 8.46 12.01 -23.86
CA GLN A 581 8.42 12.10 -25.32
C GLN A 581 7.67 10.93 -25.99
N ASN A 582 6.86 10.22 -25.20
CA ASN A 582 5.93 9.18 -25.65
C ASN A 582 4.56 9.51 -25.07
N ILE A 583 3.59 9.79 -25.95
CA ILE A 583 2.24 10.24 -25.56
C ILE A 583 1.56 9.24 -24.62
N TYR A 584 1.73 7.94 -24.84
CA TYR A 584 1.13 6.90 -24.01
C TYR A 584 1.82 6.81 -22.64
N ALA A 585 3.15 6.92 -22.59
CA ALA A 585 3.88 6.96 -21.33
C ALA A 585 3.52 8.22 -20.51
N ASP A 586 3.41 9.37 -21.17
CA ASP A 586 3.00 10.64 -20.56
C ASP A 586 1.56 10.58 -20.02
N GLN A 587 0.67 9.89 -20.72
CA GLN A 587 -0.69 9.64 -20.25
C GLN A 587 -0.69 8.75 -19.00
N MET A 588 0.08 7.66 -18.99
CA MET A 588 0.19 6.80 -17.80
C MET A 588 0.81 7.57 -16.62
N LEU A 589 1.81 8.42 -16.87
CA LEU A 589 2.42 9.25 -15.83
C LEU A 589 1.41 10.22 -15.20
N ARG A 590 0.52 10.83 -15.99
CA ARG A 590 -0.59 11.65 -15.47
C ARG A 590 -1.55 10.84 -14.60
N MET A 591 -1.92 9.64 -15.04
CA MET A 591 -2.77 8.74 -14.24
C MET A 591 -2.10 8.34 -12.93
N LEU A 592 -0.78 8.11 -12.92
CA LEU A 592 -0.02 7.85 -11.70
C LEU A 592 -0.03 9.04 -10.74
N ILE A 593 0.05 10.27 -11.24
CA ILE A 593 -0.08 11.49 -10.42
C ILE A 593 -1.49 11.59 -9.82
N ASP A 594 -2.53 11.28 -10.58
CA ASP A 594 -3.90 11.30 -10.09
C ASP A 594 -4.13 10.23 -9.00
N LEU A 595 -3.56 9.04 -9.19
CA LEU A 595 -3.59 7.94 -8.20
C LEU A 595 -2.82 8.27 -6.91
N GLN A 596 -1.93 9.27 -6.91
CA GLN A 596 -1.30 9.75 -5.68
C GLN A 596 -2.32 10.43 -4.74
N LYS A 597 -3.35 11.06 -5.31
CA LYS A 597 -4.39 11.78 -4.55
C LYS A 597 -5.44 10.84 -3.98
N ILE A 598 -5.84 9.84 -4.77
CA ILE A 598 -6.85 8.83 -4.40
C ILE A 598 -6.25 7.46 -4.70
N PRO A 599 -5.52 6.87 -3.74
CA PRO A 599 -4.78 5.64 -3.99
C PRO A 599 -5.68 4.42 -4.15
N ASP A 600 -5.42 3.68 -5.22
CA ASP A 600 -5.88 2.31 -5.45
C ASP A 600 -4.63 1.49 -5.80
N SER A 601 -4.24 0.57 -4.92
CA SER A 601 -2.96 -0.15 -5.05
C SER A 601 -2.93 -1.06 -6.28
N LEU A 602 -4.07 -1.61 -6.69
CA LEU A 602 -4.17 -2.43 -7.89
C LEU A 602 -4.07 -1.58 -9.15
N ALA A 603 -4.76 -0.43 -9.18
CA ALA A 603 -4.69 0.52 -10.28
C ALA A 603 -3.27 1.10 -10.44
N ILE A 604 -2.59 1.40 -9.33
CA ILE A 604 -1.17 1.84 -9.34
C ILE A 604 -0.31 0.77 -10.00
N MET A 605 -0.39 -0.48 -9.54
CA MET A 605 0.37 -1.59 -10.11
C MET A 605 0.12 -1.75 -11.63
N ARG A 606 -1.15 -1.80 -12.05
CA ARG A 606 -1.54 -1.96 -13.46
C ARG A 606 -1.09 -0.78 -14.33
N THR A 607 -1.13 0.44 -13.79
CA THR A 607 -0.70 1.64 -14.49
C THR A 607 0.82 1.67 -14.63
N LEU A 608 1.56 1.27 -13.59
CA LEU A 608 3.02 1.12 -13.65
C LEU A 608 3.45 0.11 -14.73
N VAL A 609 2.75 -1.04 -14.83
CA VAL A 609 3.04 -2.04 -15.89
C VAL A 609 2.96 -1.40 -17.27
N LYS A 610 1.87 -0.68 -17.57
CA LYS A 610 1.69 0.01 -18.85
C LYS A 610 2.71 1.12 -19.05
N PHE A 611 3.00 1.89 -18.01
CA PHE A 611 3.99 2.97 -18.05
C PHE A 611 5.36 2.45 -18.51
N TYR A 612 5.88 1.41 -17.87
CA TYR A 612 7.18 0.82 -18.24
C TYR A 612 7.15 0.11 -19.61
N GLN A 613 6.03 -0.47 -20.01
CA GLN A 613 5.86 -1.00 -21.37
C GLN A 613 5.97 0.11 -22.42
N TYR A 614 5.33 1.27 -22.21
CA TYR A 614 5.38 2.39 -23.15
C TYR A 614 6.71 3.14 -23.15
N LEU A 615 7.41 3.18 -22.01
CA LEU A 615 8.77 3.73 -21.95
C LEU A 615 9.74 2.97 -22.87
N ASN A 616 9.44 1.73 -23.23
CA ASN A 616 10.28 0.86 -24.06
C ASN A 616 11.72 0.75 -23.53
N ASP A 617 11.89 0.88 -22.21
CA ASP A 617 13.20 0.85 -21.55
C ASP A 617 13.82 -0.56 -21.68
N GLY A 618 13.01 -1.62 -21.69
CA GLY A 618 13.46 -3.01 -21.83
C GLY A 618 14.39 -3.52 -20.71
N GLU A 619 14.90 -2.60 -19.89
CA GLU A 619 15.79 -2.83 -18.76
C GLU A 619 15.04 -2.87 -17.43
N VAL A 620 13.93 -2.15 -17.30
CA VAL A 620 13.14 -2.11 -16.07
C VAL A 620 12.07 -3.19 -16.09
N GLN A 621 12.03 -3.97 -15.01
CA GLN A 621 10.99 -4.94 -14.73
C GLN A 621 10.30 -4.59 -13.41
N LEU A 622 8.97 -4.66 -13.40
CA LEU A 622 8.24 -4.66 -12.14
C LEU A 622 8.34 -6.04 -11.51
N ILE A 623 8.79 -6.06 -10.27
CA ILE A 623 8.91 -7.26 -9.44
C ILE A 623 8.05 -7.09 -8.18
N HIS A 624 7.81 -8.21 -7.51
CA HIS A 624 7.06 -8.26 -6.26
C HIS A 624 7.92 -9.04 -5.25
N PRO A 625 8.83 -8.41 -4.52
CA PRO A 625 9.66 -9.08 -3.53
C PRO A 625 8.84 -9.43 -2.29
N ARG A 626 9.30 -10.46 -1.57
CA ARG A 626 8.66 -10.96 -0.34
C ARG A 626 8.48 -9.88 0.74
N TRP A 627 9.34 -8.87 0.76
CA TRP A 627 9.35 -7.80 1.75
C TRP A 627 8.94 -6.45 1.13
N SER A 628 8.60 -5.47 1.98
CA SER A 628 8.19 -4.14 1.55
C SER A 628 9.27 -3.46 0.68
N PRO A 629 8.90 -2.80 -0.43
CA PRO A 629 9.82 -2.02 -1.24
C PRO A 629 10.63 -1.01 -0.42
N ALA A 630 11.89 -0.85 -0.78
CA ALA A 630 12.75 0.19 -0.24
C ALA A 630 13.59 0.80 -1.38
N TYR A 631 13.93 2.08 -1.23
CA TYR A 631 14.59 2.84 -2.30
C TYR A 631 15.78 3.64 -1.76
N PRO A 632 16.79 3.91 -2.61
CA PRO A 632 17.89 4.79 -2.26
C PRO A 632 17.40 6.21 -1.93
N GLU A 633 18.05 6.85 -0.96
CA GLU A 633 17.82 8.25 -0.64
C GLU A 633 18.42 9.15 -1.73
N LYS A 634 17.67 10.17 -2.17
CA LYS A 634 17.96 10.96 -3.38
C LYS A 634 19.37 11.58 -3.45
N ASN A 635 19.94 11.95 -2.30
CA ASN A 635 21.22 12.67 -2.22
C ASN A 635 22.28 11.95 -1.37
N GLU A 636 22.05 10.71 -0.94
CA GLU A 636 22.99 9.96 -0.09
C GLU A 636 23.61 8.81 -0.87
N LYS A 637 24.93 8.81 -1.05
CA LYS A 637 25.64 7.63 -1.55
C LYS A 637 25.88 6.65 -0.40
N ARG A 638 25.44 5.40 -0.60
CA ARG A 638 25.57 4.32 0.39
C ARG A 638 26.26 3.11 -0.23
N LEU A 639 27.32 2.65 0.42
CA LEU A 639 27.97 1.37 0.14
C LEU A 639 27.53 0.34 1.19
N PHE A 640 26.88 -0.71 0.71
CA PHE A 640 26.55 -1.88 1.51
C PHE A 640 27.59 -2.98 1.29
N HIS A 641 28.20 -3.49 2.37
CA HIS A 641 29.26 -4.47 2.31
C HIS A 641 28.78 -5.85 2.77
N VAL A 642 28.55 -6.72 1.80
CA VAL A 642 28.16 -8.12 1.93
C VAL A 642 29.40 -8.97 2.19
N THR A 643 29.51 -9.57 3.36
CA THR A 643 30.67 -10.37 3.77
C THR A 643 30.27 -11.32 4.91
N PRO A 644 30.98 -12.46 5.12
CA PRO A 644 30.63 -13.39 6.19
C PRO A 644 30.72 -12.74 7.59
N PHE A 645 29.79 -13.11 8.48
CA PHE A 645 29.81 -12.73 9.90
C PHE A 645 30.84 -13.54 10.69
N LYS A 646 32.12 -13.37 10.37
CA LYS A 646 33.24 -14.01 11.07
C LYS A 646 34.23 -12.96 11.57
N THR A 647 34.79 -13.21 12.75
CA THR A 647 35.90 -12.42 13.26
C THR A 647 37.17 -12.66 12.41
N GLY A 648 38.05 -11.67 12.35
CA GLY A 648 39.35 -11.80 11.69
C GLY A 648 39.44 -11.03 10.37
N TRP A 649 39.60 -11.73 9.24
CA TRP A 649 39.79 -11.07 7.94
C TRP A 649 38.62 -10.18 7.52
N PRO A 650 37.33 -10.54 7.74
CA PRO A 650 36.21 -9.68 7.34
C PRO A 650 36.21 -8.32 8.05
N ASP A 651 36.60 -8.30 9.33
CA ASP A 651 36.69 -7.07 10.13
C ASP A 651 37.81 -6.13 9.67
N ARG A 652 38.94 -6.71 9.21
CA ARG A 652 40.03 -5.94 8.61
C ARG A 652 39.59 -5.28 7.31
N VAL A 653 38.89 -6.02 6.44
CA VAL A 653 38.34 -5.47 5.19
C VAL A 653 37.29 -4.40 5.50
N LYS A 654 36.35 -4.64 6.42
CA LYS A 654 35.38 -3.64 6.91
C LYS A 654 36.05 -2.35 7.34
N THR A 655 37.05 -2.45 8.22
CA THR A 655 37.76 -1.28 8.76
C THR A 655 38.48 -0.51 7.66
N PHE A 656 39.08 -1.22 6.71
CA PHE A 656 39.76 -0.62 5.57
C PHE A 656 38.78 0.08 4.62
N THR A 657 37.72 -0.60 4.18
CA THR A 657 36.68 -0.06 3.28
C THR A 657 35.98 1.15 3.90
N ARG A 658 35.63 1.09 5.19
CA ARG A 658 34.98 2.20 5.91
C ARG A 658 35.85 3.48 5.89
N LYS A 659 37.17 3.35 6.03
CA LYS A 659 38.09 4.48 5.93
C LYS A 659 38.05 5.11 4.53
N ILE A 660 38.04 4.30 3.48
CA ILE A 660 37.94 4.78 2.10
C ILE A 660 36.60 5.50 1.88
N CYS A 661 35.47 4.88 2.25
CA CYS A 661 34.14 5.49 2.14
C CYS A 661 34.08 6.85 2.87
N LYS A 662 34.66 6.96 4.08
CA LYS A 662 34.73 8.22 4.83
C LYS A 662 35.49 9.31 4.06
N THR A 663 36.58 8.97 3.37
CA THR A 663 37.37 9.95 2.60
C THR A 663 36.63 10.51 1.38
N VAL A 664 35.67 9.76 0.83
CA VAL A 664 34.92 10.16 -0.37
C VAL A 664 33.48 10.60 -0.08
N GLY A 665 33.07 10.68 1.19
CA GLY A 665 31.72 11.08 1.58
C GLY A 665 30.64 10.05 1.25
N VAL A 666 30.97 8.75 1.25
CA VAL A 666 30.02 7.65 1.06
C VAL A 666 29.70 7.03 2.42
N LYS A 667 28.42 6.81 2.72
CA LYS A 667 28.00 6.10 3.93
C LYS A 667 28.31 4.62 3.79
N TYR A 668 29.14 4.10 4.68
CA TYR A 668 29.49 2.68 4.75
C TYR A 668 28.53 1.95 5.69
N ILE A 669 28.02 0.81 5.24
CA ILE A 669 27.14 -0.07 6.01
C ILE A 669 27.62 -1.53 5.90
N ARG A 670 27.62 -2.25 7.03
CA ARG A 670 27.68 -3.73 7.11
C ARG A 670 26.59 -4.18 8.08
N ASP A 671 26.01 -5.35 7.86
CA ASP A 671 24.86 -5.88 8.62
C ASP A 671 25.05 -5.97 10.14
N ASP A 672 26.26 -6.16 10.63
CA ASP A 672 26.53 -6.19 12.08
C ASP A 672 26.48 -4.80 12.75
N ASP A 673 26.38 -3.72 11.97
CA ASP A 673 26.14 -2.38 12.49
C ASP A 673 24.62 -2.09 12.69
N MET A 674 23.73 -3.07 12.47
CA MET A 674 22.27 -2.91 12.51
C MET A 674 21.64 -3.26 13.85
N SER A 675 20.60 -2.50 14.23
CA SER A 675 19.83 -2.71 15.46
C SER A 675 18.47 -3.40 15.24
N GLU A 676 18.13 -3.79 14.00
CA GLU A 676 16.86 -4.44 13.68
C GLU A 676 16.87 -5.93 14.11
N PRO A 677 15.87 -6.41 14.90
CA PRO A 677 15.80 -7.80 15.34
C PRO A 677 15.62 -8.81 14.19
N ASN A 678 15.03 -8.36 13.08
CA ASN A 678 14.82 -9.16 11.89
C ASN A 678 15.96 -8.91 10.88
N ILE A 679 16.92 -9.84 10.86
CA ILE A 679 18.16 -9.72 10.11
C ILE A 679 17.92 -9.71 8.60
N ILE A 680 17.07 -10.61 8.08
CA ILE A 680 16.84 -10.70 6.63
C ILE A 680 16.09 -9.47 6.10
N LEU A 681 15.08 -8.99 6.84
CA LEU A 681 14.38 -7.75 6.46
C LEU A 681 15.34 -6.55 6.43
N SER A 682 16.29 -6.50 7.37
CA SER A 682 17.30 -5.43 7.42
C SER A 682 18.23 -5.48 6.20
N ILE A 683 18.77 -6.67 5.90
CA ILE A 683 19.59 -6.94 4.71
C ILE A 683 18.84 -6.51 3.44
N TRP A 684 17.58 -6.90 3.29
CA TRP A 684 16.73 -6.50 2.16
C TRP A 684 16.65 -4.98 2.01
N LYS A 685 16.34 -4.26 3.11
CA LYS A 685 16.24 -2.79 3.09
C LYS A 685 17.57 -2.14 2.71
N GLU A 686 18.68 -2.64 3.23
CA GLU A 686 19.99 -2.04 3.01
C GLU A 686 20.54 -2.31 1.60
N ILE A 687 20.36 -3.52 1.05
CA ILE A 687 20.61 -3.79 -0.37
C ILE A 687 19.75 -2.85 -1.24
N SER A 688 18.46 -2.71 -0.90
CA SER A 688 17.53 -1.87 -1.66
C SER A 688 17.88 -0.38 -1.61
N ARG A 689 18.40 0.13 -0.49
CA ARG A 689 18.87 1.51 -0.32
C ARG A 689 20.28 1.75 -0.85
N ALA A 690 21.09 0.71 -1.01
CA ALA A 690 22.45 0.83 -1.47
C ALA A 690 22.53 1.41 -2.89
N THR A 691 23.48 2.34 -3.06
CA THR A 691 23.90 2.82 -4.39
C THR A 691 25.04 1.99 -4.95
N HIS A 692 25.85 1.40 -4.06
CA HIS A 692 26.97 0.51 -4.38
C HIS A 692 26.95 -0.70 -3.43
N ILE A 693 27.26 -1.87 -3.95
CA ILE A 693 27.37 -3.09 -3.17
C ILE A 693 28.77 -3.68 -3.34
N LEU A 694 29.45 -3.93 -2.22
CA LEU A 694 30.71 -4.63 -2.18
C LEU A 694 30.44 -6.05 -1.67
N VAL A 695 30.83 -7.07 -2.43
CA VAL A 695 30.57 -8.47 -2.07
C VAL A 695 31.87 -9.24 -1.98
N ASP A 696 32.15 -9.82 -0.82
CA ASP A 696 33.32 -10.69 -0.63
C ASP A 696 32.92 -12.16 -0.64
N LEU A 697 33.29 -12.86 -1.70
CA LEU A 697 32.97 -14.26 -1.94
C LEU A 697 34.03 -15.24 -1.39
N THR A 698 34.96 -14.76 -0.56
CA THR A 698 35.92 -15.63 0.12
C THR A 698 35.18 -16.75 0.88
N ASP A 699 35.64 -17.99 0.71
CA ASP A 699 35.07 -19.22 1.28
C ASP A 699 33.65 -19.61 0.82
N TYR A 700 33.04 -18.91 -0.15
CA TYR A 700 31.71 -19.21 -0.68
C TYR A 700 30.60 -19.31 0.38
N ASN A 701 30.56 -18.34 1.30
CA ASN A 701 29.53 -18.29 2.34
C ASN A 701 28.10 -18.24 1.76
N ALA A 702 27.18 -18.99 2.36
CA ALA A 702 25.79 -19.12 1.92
C ALA A 702 25.01 -17.79 1.98
N ASN A 703 25.16 -16.99 3.05
CA ASN A 703 24.46 -15.72 3.23
C ASN A 703 24.91 -14.72 2.18
N VAL A 704 26.23 -14.61 1.98
CA VAL A 704 26.84 -13.77 0.94
C VAL A 704 26.30 -14.13 -0.44
N ALA A 705 26.14 -15.42 -0.74
CA ALA A 705 25.58 -15.85 -2.01
C ALA A 705 24.09 -15.48 -2.16
N LEU A 706 23.29 -15.63 -1.10
CA LEU A 706 21.90 -15.19 -1.06
C LEU A 706 21.77 -13.69 -1.33
N GLU A 707 22.55 -12.88 -0.61
CA GLU A 707 22.57 -11.42 -0.76
C GLU A 707 23.02 -10.98 -2.16
N LEU A 708 23.99 -11.69 -2.74
CA LEU A 708 24.39 -11.47 -4.14
C LEU A 708 23.26 -11.79 -5.13
N GLY A 709 22.46 -12.83 -4.85
CA GLY A 709 21.26 -13.17 -5.61
C GLY A 709 20.25 -12.02 -5.63
N ILE A 710 19.95 -11.47 -4.45
CA ILE A 710 19.07 -10.29 -4.28
C ILE A 710 19.62 -9.10 -5.07
N ALA A 711 20.90 -8.78 -4.87
CA ALA A 711 21.56 -7.64 -5.50
C ALA A 711 21.56 -7.72 -7.04
N HIS A 712 21.82 -8.90 -7.62
CA HIS A 712 21.76 -9.13 -9.07
C HIS A 712 20.33 -9.01 -9.61
N THR A 713 19.32 -9.50 -8.89
CA THR A 713 17.91 -9.35 -9.29
C THR A 713 17.47 -7.88 -9.26
N LEU A 714 17.92 -7.09 -8.29
CA LEU A 714 17.60 -5.66 -8.22
C LEU A 714 18.35 -4.80 -9.24
N GLY A 715 19.41 -5.32 -9.86
CA GLY A 715 20.24 -4.54 -10.79
C GLY A 715 21.26 -3.62 -10.13
N LYS A 716 21.69 -3.98 -8.92
CA LYS A 716 22.58 -3.12 -8.14
C LYS A 716 23.98 -3.09 -8.75
N LYS A 717 24.65 -1.94 -8.59
CA LYS A 717 26.06 -1.78 -8.97
C LYS A 717 26.94 -2.51 -7.96
N ILE A 718 27.68 -3.53 -8.42
CA ILE A 718 28.37 -4.49 -7.56
C ILE A 718 29.86 -4.59 -7.90
N LEU A 719 30.69 -4.69 -6.87
CA LEU A 719 32.10 -5.09 -6.96
C LEU A 719 32.29 -6.42 -6.23
N LEU A 720 32.68 -7.46 -6.97
CA LEU A 720 32.97 -8.79 -6.43
C LEU A 720 34.45 -8.92 -6.04
N LEU A 721 34.69 -9.37 -4.81
CA LEU A 721 36.01 -9.63 -4.25
C LEU A 721 36.17 -11.10 -3.85
N GLY A 722 37.42 -11.54 -3.74
CA GLY A 722 37.77 -12.79 -3.05
C GLY A 722 39.26 -12.92 -2.80
N GLN A 723 39.66 -13.61 -1.73
CA GLN A 723 41.07 -13.87 -1.45
C GLN A 723 41.64 -15.01 -2.31
N GLY A 724 42.96 -14.99 -2.55
CA GLY A 724 43.66 -16.05 -3.28
C GLY A 724 43.34 -16.06 -4.78
N ASN A 725 42.99 -17.23 -5.33
CA ASN A 725 42.56 -17.37 -6.72
C ASN A 725 41.05 -17.66 -6.80
N PRO A 726 40.19 -16.63 -6.61
CA PRO A 726 38.75 -16.81 -6.45
C PRO A 726 38.07 -17.40 -7.70
N ASN A 727 38.76 -17.42 -8.85
CA ASN A 727 38.25 -17.95 -10.12
C ASN A 727 38.35 -19.47 -10.27
N THR A 728 39.00 -20.18 -9.34
CA THR A 728 39.25 -21.63 -9.46
C THR A 728 38.05 -22.50 -9.06
N HIS A 729 37.13 -21.99 -8.23
CA HIS A 729 36.00 -22.76 -7.69
C HIS A 729 34.66 -22.01 -7.73
N ILE A 730 34.45 -21.17 -8.76
CA ILE A 730 33.24 -20.38 -8.89
C ILE A 730 32.00 -21.26 -9.18
N PHE A 731 30.88 -20.96 -8.53
CA PHE A 731 29.59 -21.60 -8.83
C PHE A 731 28.98 -21.12 -10.15
N LYS A 732 28.24 -22.00 -10.84
CA LYS A 732 27.83 -21.85 -12.24
C LYS A 732 27.21 -20.47 -12.55
N SER A 733 26.32 -19.99 -11.68
CA SER A 733 25.56 -18.75 -11.91
C SER A 733 26.41 -17.49 -12.00
N ILE A 734 27.61 -17.47 -11.40
CA ILE A 734 28.49 -16.30 -11.45
C ILE A 734 29.80 -16.55 -12.20
N SER A 735 29.93 -17.68 -12.89
CA SER A 735 31.14 -18.09 -13.63
C SER A 735 31.66 -17.08 -14.65
N LYS A 736 30.77 -16.20 -15.15
CA LYS A 736 31.11 -15.14 -16.12
C LYS A 736 31.42 -13.78 -15.49
N PHE A 737 31.30 -13.66 -14.17
CA PHE A 737 31.55 -12.40 -13.47
C PHE A 737 33.02 -12.28 -13.09
N ARG A 738 33.57 -11.07 -13.23
CA ARG A 738 34.95 -10.79 -12.83
C ARG A 738 35.01 -10.62 -11.32
N ILE A 739 35.68 -11.55 -10.64
CA ILE A 739 36.00 -11.44 -9.22
C ILE A 739 37.41 -10.84 -9.08
N LYS A 740 37.52 -9.76 -8.31
CA LYS A 740 38.81 -9.12 -8.02
C LYS A 740 39.50 -9.85 -6.86
N SER A 741 40.67 -10.40 -7.15
CA SER A 741 41.53 -10.98 -6.11
C SER A 741 42.16 -9.88 -5.26
N TYR A 742 42.28 -10.10 -3.95
CA TYR A 742 43.05 -9.23 -3.06
C TYR A 742 43.88 -10.03 -2.06
N ASP A 743 44.93 -9.40 -1.54
CA ASP A 743 45.74 -9.91 -0.44
C ASP A 743 45.45 -9.09 0.82
N ILE A 744 44.99 -9.76 1.88
CA ILE A 744 44.64 -9.12 3.15
C ILE A 744 45.82 -8.36 3.78
N ASN A 745 47.05 -8.73 3.47
CA ASN A 745 48.27 -8.09 3.97
C ASN A 745 48.75 -6.93 3.08
N LYS A 746 48.18 -6.78 1.87
CA LYS A 746 48.50 -5.74 0.88
C LYS A 746 47.26 -5.03 0.34
N MET A 747 46.24 -4.85 1.20
CA MET A 747 44.95 -4.27 0.81
C MET A 747 45.08 -2.86 0.19
N LYS A 748 46.07 -2.07 0.62
CA LYS A 748 46.28 -0.72 0.07
C LYS A 748 46.61 -0.81 -1.42
N GLU A 749 47.49 -1.74 -1.79
CA GLU A 749 47.93 -1.96 -3.17
C GLU A 749 46.89 -2.73 -4.00
N THR A 750 46.28 -3.77 -3.42
CA THR A 750 45.45 -4.71 -4.20
C THR A 750 43.96 -4.39 -4.20
N LEU A 751 43.47 -3.62 -3.22
CA LEU A 751 42.03 -3.40 -3.01
C LEU A 751 41.64 -1.92 -2.95
N GLY A 752 42.48 -1.06 -2.37
CA GLY A 752 42.16 0.35 -2.11
C GLY A 752 41.76 1.13 -3.37
N VAL A 753 42.55 0.98 -4.44
CA VAL A 753 42.31 1.65 -5.73
C VAL A 753 41.01 1.16 -6.37
N GLU A 754 40.74 -0.15 -6.32
CA GLU A 754 39.54 -0.74 -6.91
C GLU A 754 38.27 -0.26 -6.19
N ILE A 755 38.26 -0.24 -4.85
CA ILE A 755 37.12 0.28 -4.07
C ILE A 755 36.92 1.76 -4.34
N GLN A 756 37.98 2.57 -4.31
CA GLN A 756 37.88 4.00 -4.54
C GLN A 756 37.34 4.30 -5.94
N ASN A 757 37.84 3.63 -6.97
CA ASN A 757 37.32 3.78 -8.33
C ASN A 757 35.85 3.39 -8.39
N PHE A 758 35.49 2.23 -7.84
CA PHE A 758 34.12 1.70 -7.88
C PHE A 758 33.08 2.67 -7.29
N ILE A 759 33.39 3.29 -6.14
CA ILE A 759 32.46 4.21 -5.45
C ILE A 759 32.47 5.65 -5.98
N THR A 760 33.54 6.03 -6.69
CA THR A 760 33.67 7.37 -7.28
C THR A 760 33.15 7.45 -8.71
N THR A 761 33.09 6.33 -9.45
CA THR A 761 32.49 6.30 -10.79
C THR A 761 31.05 6.83 -10.73
N ILE A 762 30.83 7.97 -11.38
CA ILE A 762 29.51 8.57 -11.59
C ILE A 762 28.76 7.68 -12.59
N ASN A 763 27.52 7.31 -12.25
CA ASN A 763 26.61 6.67 -13.19
C ASN A 763 26.04 7.71 -14.15
#